data_AF-A0A961UC81-F1
#
_entry.id   AF-A0A961UC81-F1
#
_cell.length_a   1.000
_cell.length_b   1.000
_cell.length_c   1.000
_cell.angle_alpha   90.00
_cell.angle_beta   90.00
_cell.angle_gamma   90.00
#
_symmetry.space_group_name_H-M   'P 1'
#
loop_
_entity.id
_entity.type
_entity.pdbx_description
1 polymer ?
#
loop_
_entity_poly.entity_id
_entity_poly.type
_entity_poly.pdbx_seq_one_letter_code
_entity_poly.pdbx_strand_id
1 'polypeptide(L)'
;MKTCAVRESFLNDPVTLRFAKPTDYLPADIDAIANLDGVSFTPATVSLGKDLGQRASLSVTFKDHKWSDTGPGFDKYTADRAYDPFEQGTFWGRFRPRQPYLRGRPIRLIRGYVGQALEEMETRHFIIDSFDGPTPGGKFTITAKDILKRADGDRAQAPLPSNGFLVSAITNSATSLTLSPSGVGAEYPASDFYVNIGGKEVLHVSSRSGDVLTLDERGSFDTEASAHDAQDRVQLCLYYQAETVDTIIADLFTTYANVPDSYIPADAWATEVSSYNGQVYTALIAEPTNVDDLISELVEQAALALWDDNLEKKIRLRVLRAVPADAQIIGPDIFLKGSLSTREQPNDRISRVNTYFGLRNPLLKLDDPTSFRSAALLVDLDAESDYGSPAILDIHSRWIAAFGRSAATRVNNIQMGRFRDPPRRFGFSIFREGSGILPELGGVYQLQGWPLQTDEGEAETVPVQITRLNPGAEAFTVEAVEQLFQHLDPEDLESRTIIIDSNTLNFDARAVHDALYPAPESPGSGESLTITFVIEAGIIVGSESPTLPAFDVADWPDGITIVIVLYGRIQGAGGKGADGFGFGTGKDGEDGGVGLYTRYPIYLDIQDGGQVWGGGGGGAGGLSPGGFAVGGGGGQGQIGGNAGGGYSKLPATAGTSEAPGEAGSSAAGDGGSQGQDGESSPSGTGGDGGLSIDGDGYVTFGLPPSGSGSGSGSGSGGGTEPLAIDYLTTLVKNTNQTTYDFGNVTVPEDGTLVFAVAGIGLHSRQVSSAKVDDVAADLIERTDSTNVPSAFFSMPVSAGSRNIKVTFSGSMQAGARCSVYLKTGGVSDLAYDSGKVENVLDINIDIPPAGAAIFFAGVKGIITDLNWSSASEDVFSSSGSSYVQVGAATKASETLLSGHTETLSWSGTQFNGCSIVAVSFR
;
A
#
# COMPACT_ATOMS: atom_id res chain seq x y z
N MET A 1 -47.80 26.55 -4.34
CA MET A 1 -47.54 26.14 -5.75
C MET A 1 -48.80 25.73 -6.52
N LYS A 2 -49.61 24.73 -6.10
CA LYS A 2 -50.79 24.27 -6.88
C LYS A 2 -51.89 25.32 -7.07
N THR A 3 -52.13 26.16 -6.07
CA THR A 3 -53.16 27.21 -6.10
C THR A 3 -52.65 28.54 -6.67
N CYS A 4 -51.37 28.61 -7.05
CA CYS A 4 -50.80 29.82 -7.65
C CYS A 4 -51.07 29.80 -9.16
N ALA A 5 -51.81 30.80 -9.65
CA ALA A 5 -52.16 30.91 -11.06
C ALA A 5 -50.94 31.15 -11.97
N VAL A 6 -49.89 31.78 -11.44
CA VAL A 6 -48.64 32.09 -12.15
C VAL A 6 -47.47 31.49 -11.36
N ARG A 7 -47.06 30.27 -11.72
CA ARG A 7 -46.01 29.55 -10.98
C ARG A 7 -44.67 30.29 -10.96
N GLU A 8 -44.35 31.03 -12.02
CA GLU A 8 -43.12 31.83 -12.14
C GLU A 8 -43.06 32.99 -11.13
N SER A 9 -44.21 33.47 -10.66
CA SER A 9 -44.30 34.52 -9.62
C SER A 9 -44.41 33.95 -8.21
N PHE A 10 -44.28 32.62 -8.03
CA PHE A 10 -44.38 31.99 -6.72
C PHE A 10 -43.08 32.22 -5.92
N LEU A 11 -43.14 33.16 -4.99
CA LEU A 11 -42.11 33.32 -3.96
C LEU A 11 -42.25 32.18 -2.94
N ASN A 12 -41.24 31.30 -2.89
CA ASN A 12 -41.21 30.14 -2.02
C ASN A 12 -40.63 30.49 -0.63
N ASP A 13 -41.25 31.46 0.05
CA ASP A 13 -40.87 31.76 1.44
C ASP A 13 -41.42 30.66 2.37
N PRO A 14 -40.54 29.97 3.13
CA PRO A 14 -40.97 28.89 3.99
C PRO A 14 -41.76 29.41 5.19
N VAL A 15 -42.96 28.88 5.40
CA VAL A 15 -43.75 29.11 6.62
C VAL A 15 -43.65 27.88 7.51
N THR A 16 -43.31 28.10 8.78
CA THR A 16 -43.28 27.02 9.79
C THR A 16 -44.64 26.94 10.48
N LEU A 17 -45.31 25.81 10.34
CA LEU A 17 -46.52 25.48 11.12
C LEU A 17 -46.13 24.64 12.32
N ARG A 18 -46.67 24.97 13.50
CA ARG A 18 -46.43 24.23 14.75
C ARG A 18 -47.73 23.61 15.24
N PHE A 19 -47.62 22.39 15.75
CA PHE A 19 -48.73 21.61 16.25
C PHE A 19 -48.38 21.05 17.61
N ALA A 20 -49.32 21.15 18.56
CA ALA A 20 -49.10 20.73 19.94
C ALA A 20 -50.24 19.83 20.44
N LYS A 21 -49.92 19.04 21.49
CA LYS A 21 -50.92 18.17 22.13
C LYS A 21 -51.93 19.04 22.88
N PRO A 22 -53.24 18.85 22.68
CA PRO A 22 -54.26 19.62 23.40
C PRO A 22 -54.21 19.24 24.89
N THR A 23 -53.61 20.12 25.68
CA THR A 23 -53.40 19.98 27.12
C THR A 23 -53.62 21.31 27.80
N ASP A 24 -54.09 21.30 29.05
CA ASP A 24 -54.44 22.53 29.78
C ASP A 24 -53.22 23.40 30.12
N TYR A 25 -52.02 22.82 30.10
CA TYR A 25 -50.75 23.48 30.39
C TYR A 25 -49.96 23.88 29.12
N LEU A 26 -50.61 23.92 27.95
CA LEU A 26 -49.95 24.38 26.74
C LEU A 26 -49.55 25.87 26.89
N PRO A 27 -48.26 26.23 26.77
CA PRO A 27 -47.81 27.60 26.96
C PRO A 27 -48.41 28.55 25.90
N ALA A 28 -48.98 29.67 26.33
CA ALA A 28 -49.65 30.63 25.44
C ALA A 28 -48.67 31.47 24.59
N ASP A 29 -47.41 31.52 25.00
CA ASP A 29 -46.30 32.19 24.33
C ASP A 29 -45.75 31.39 23.14
N ILE A 30 -46.08 30.10 23.03
CA ILE A 30 -45.72 29.27 21.87
C ILE A 30 -46.93 29.19 20.93
N ASP A 31 -46.86 29.92 19.81
CA ASP A 31 -47.88 29.86 18.75
C ASP A 31 -47.89 28.47 18.09
N ALA A 32 -48.86 27.64 18.47
CA ALA A 32 -49.05 26.28 17.98
C ALA A 32 -50.54 25.89 17.92
N ILE A 33 -50.89 25.12 16.90
CA ILE A 33 -52.24 24.59 16.71
C ILE A 33 -52.40 23.34 17.58
N ALA A 34 -53.33 23.36 18.53
CA ALA A 34 -53.56 22.30 19.51
C ALA A 34 -54.37 21.10 18.95
N ASN A 35 -53.91 20.48 17.87
CA ASN A 35 -54.59 19.34 17.24
C ASN A 35 -53.76 18.06 17.11
N LEU A 36 -52.60 17.99 17.77
CA LEU A 36 -51.75 16.80 17.77
C LEU A 36 -52.39 15.69 18.61
N ASP A 37 -52.71 14.56 17.99
CA ASP A 37 -53.35 13.42 18.64
C ASP A 37 -52.34 12.45 19.26
N GLY A 38 -51.28 12.15 18.51
CA GLY A 38 -50.28 11.17 18.91
C GLY A 38 -48.98 11.32 18.13
N VAL A 39 -47.88 10.96 18.79
CA VAL A 39 -46.54 10.92 18.22
C VAL A 39 -45.94 9.56 18.56
N SER A 40 -45.53 8.81 17.54
CA SER A 40 -44.75 7.59 17.69
C SER A 40 -43.37 7.82 17.10
N PHE A 41 -42.33 7.55 17.90
CA PHE A 41 -40.94 7.63 17.49
C PHE A 41 -40.33 6.23 17.57
N THR A 42 -39.69 5.81 16.48
CA THR A 42 -38.87 4.60 16.42
C THR A 42 -37.43 5.06 16.18
N PRO A 43 -36.49 4.76 17.09
CA PRO A 43 -35.10 5.18 16.93
C PRO A 43 -34.42 4.43 15.79
N ALA A 44 -33.36 5.04 15.25
CA ALA A 44 -32.44 4.39 14.34
C ALA A 44 -31.68 3.26 15.05
N THR A 45 -31.23 2.29 14.27
CA THR A 45 -30.31 1.23 14.73
C THR A 45 -29.03 1.35 13.91
N VAL A 46 -27.92 1.68 14.57
CA VAL A 46 -26.59 1.71 13.95
C VAL A 46 -26.18 0.29 13.62
N SER A 47 -25.79 0.09 12.36
CA SER A 47 -25.15 -1.14 11.91
C SER A 47 -23.64 -0.92 11.92
N LEU A 48 -22.90 -1.96 12.28
CA LEU A 48 -21.48 -1.85 12.59
C LEU A 48 -20.71 -2.74 11.63
N GLY A 49 -20.13 -2.14 10.58
CA GLY A 49 -19.28 -2.84 9.60
C GLY A 49 -20.05 -3.68 8.60
N LYS A 50 -21.29 -3.30 8.26
CA LYS A 50 -22.15 -4.07 7.36
C LYS A 50 -22.96 -3.22 6.39
N ASP A 51 -23.76 -2.29 6.91
CA ASP A 51 -24.68 -1.49 6.09
C ASP A 51 -24.99 -0.14 6.77
N LEU A 52 -25.86 0.66 6.17
CA LEU A 52 -26.29 1.94 6.70
C LEU A 52 -27.21 1.86 7.94
N GLY A 53 -27.55 0.67 8.43
CA GLY A 53 -28.45 0.46 9.56
C GLY A 53 -29.92 0.80 9.28
N GLN A 54 -30.72 0.83 10.34
CA GLN A 54 -32.16 1.07 10.26
C GLN A 54 -32.49 2.54 10.49
N ARG A 55 -33.37 3.10 9.66
CA ARG A 55 -33.79 4.51 9.74
C ARG A 55 -34.65 4.80 10.95
N ALA A 56 -34.38 5.92 11.62
CA ALA A 56 -35.32 6.51 12.55
C ALA A 56 -36.62 6.87 11.84
N SER A 57 -37.74 6.68 12.54
CA SER A 57 -39.07 6.93 12.00
C SER A 57 -39.89 7.75 12.98
N LEU A 58 -40.57 8.76 12.46
CA LEU A 58 -41.53 9.57 13.18
C LEU A 58 -42.90 9.40 12.52
N SER A 59 -43.90 8.97 13.28
CA SER A 59 -45.30 8.98 12.84
C SER A 59 -46.10 9.94 13.72
N VAL A 60 -46.74 10.91 13.09
CA VAL A 60 -47.47 12.00 13.75
C VAL A 60 -48.91 11.96 13.28
N THR A 61 -49.83 11.81 14.23
CA THR A 61 -51.27 11.79 13.95
C THR A 61 -51.91 13.06 14.50
N PHE A 62 -52.76 13.69 13.68
CA PHE A 62 -53.48 14.91 14.00
C PHE A 62 -54.99 14.68 13.99
N LYS A 63 -55.71 15.44 14.81
CA LYS A 63 -57.17 15.57 14.75
C LYS A 63 -57.56 16.67 13.76
N ASP A 64 -58.55 16.38 12.94
CA ASP A 64 -59.18 17.38 12.10
C ASP A 64 -60.25 18.17 12.86
N HIS A 65 -60.42 19.43 12.49
CA HIS A 65 -61.30 20.38 13.18
C HIS A 65 -61.68 21.55 12.24
N LYS A 66 -62.71 22.32 12.62
CA LYS A 66 -63.03 23.59 11.95
C LYS A 66 -61.92 24.61 12.21
N TRP A 67 -61.60 25.44 11.22
CA TRP A 67 -60.51 26.42 11.32
C TRP A 67 -60.89 27.72 10.61
N SER A 68 -60.45 28.87 11.12
CA SER A 68 -60.78 30.18 10.52
C SER A 68 -59.97 30.49 9.26
N ASP A 69 -58.96 29.68 8.94
CA ASP A 69 -58.06 29.84 7.79
C ASP A 69 -57.21 31.12 7.81
N THR A 70 -57.10 31.71 9.00
CA THR A 70 -56.31 32.91 9.26
C THR A 70 -54.87 32.56 9.67
N GLY A 71 -53.95 33.49 9.45
CA GLY A 71 -52.55 33.39 9.88
C GLY A 71 -51.55 33.12 8.75
N PRO A 72 -50.24 33.18 9.05
CA PRO A 72 -49.18 32.92 8.08
C PRO A 72 -49.26 31.49 7.54
N GLY A 73 -49.13 31.31 6.22
CA GLY A 73 -49.15 29.99 5.58
C GLY A 73 -50.55 29.46 5.21
N PHE A 74 -51.60 30.21 5.54
CA PHE A 74 -52.99 29.92 5.19
C PHE A 74 -53.50 30.85 4.07
N ASP A 75 -54.82 31.04 3.97
CA ASP A 75 -55.42 31.80 2.87
C ASP A 75 -55.23 33.32 3.05
N LYS A 76 -54.31 33.88 2.25
CA LYS A 76 -53.99 35.32 2.23
C LYS A 76 -55.18 36.20 1.85
N TYR A 77 -56.17 35.64 1.15
CA TYR A 77 -57.35 36.35 0.66
C TYR A 77 -58.60 35.97 1.45
N THR A 78 -58.44 35.58 2.72
CA THR A 78 -59.55 35.21 3.63
C THR A 78 -60.65 36.27 3.65
N ALA A 79 -60.27 37.55 3.71
CA ALA A 79 -61.21 38.67 3.70
C ALA A 79 -61.98 38.86 2.38
N ASP A 80 -61.44 38.34 1.26
CA ASP A 80 -62.06 38.43 -0.07
C ASP A 80 -62.96 37.22 -0.37
N ARG A 81 -63.07 36.24 0.54
CA ARG A 81 -63.94 35.08 0.37
C ARG A 81 -65.39 35.44 0.63
N ALA A 82 -66.27 35.01 -0.27
CA ALA A 82 -67.72 35.18 -0.15
C ALA A 82 -68.40 34.22 0.85
N TYR A 83 -67.62 33.44 1.60
CA TYR A 83 -68.09 32.45 2.57
C TYR A 83 -67.30 32.58 3.87
N ASP A 84 -67.89 32.14 4.99
CA ASP A 84 -67.19 32.03 6.28
C ASP A 84 -66.26 30.81 6.25
N PRO A 85 -64.92 31.00 6.29
CA PRO A 85 -63.98 29.89 6.27
C PRO A 85 -64.10 28.98 7.50
N PHE A 86 -64.63 29.45 8.63
CA PHE A 86 -64.81 28.60 9.81
C PHE A 86 -65.95 27.59 9.64
N GLU A 87 -67.00 27.98 8.93
CA GLU A 87 -68.18 27.13 8.68
C GLU A 87 -68.00 26.21 7.45
N GLN A 88 -67.06 26.52 6.54
CA GLN A 88 -66.83 25.75 5.33
C GLN A 88 -65.52 24.94 5.35
N GLY A 89 -65.67 23.63 5.55
CA GLY A 89 -64.58 22.66 5.51
C GLY A 89 -63.80 22.56 6.82
N THR A 90 -62.74 21.74 6.81
CA THR A 90 -61.89 21.48 7.97
C THR A 90 -60.45 21.91 7.71
N PHE A 91 -59.62 21.92 8.75
CA PHE A 91 -58.21 22.26 8.64
C PHE A 91 -57.48 21.35 7.65
N TRP A 92 -57.45 20.04 7.90
CA TRP A 92 -56.73 19.08 7.06
C TRP A 92 -57.44 18.85 5.72
N GLY A 93 -58.77 18.99 5.69
CA GLY A 93 -59.57 18.97 4.47
C GLY A 93 -59.18 20.07 3.48
N ARG A 94 -58.79 21.26 3.98
CA ARG A 94 -58.26 22.36 3.15
C ARG A 94 -56.75 22.28 2.93
N PHE A 95 -56.00 21.82 3.92
CA PHE A 95 -54.54 21.72 3.83
C PHE A 95 -54.10 20.78 2.70
N ARG A 96 -54.66 19.56 2.64
CA ARG A 96 -54.31 18.54 1.63
C ARG A 96 -54.40 19.05 0.17
N PRO A 97 -55.51 19.64 -0.30
CA PRO A 97 -55.59 20.12 -1.69
C PRO A 97 -54.68 21.33 -1.97
N ARG A 98 -54.30 22.10 -0.96
CA ARG A 98 -53.41 23.27 -1.08
C ARG A 98 -51.93 22.91 -1.06
N GLN A 99 -51.56 21.91 -0.27
CA GLN A 99 -50.19 21.42 -0.09
C GLN A 99 -50.06 19.95 -0.52
N PRO A 100 -50.21 19.64 -1.81
CA PRO A 100 -50.14 18.26 -2.30
C PRO A 100 -48.71 17.68 -2.32
N TYR A 101 -47.67 18.53 -2.20
CA TYR A 101 -46.26 18.16 -2.36
C TYR A 101 -45.51 18.27 -1.02
N LEU A 102 -45.81 17.38 -0.07
CA LEU A 102 -45.19 17.36 1.26
C LEU A 102 -43.96 16.45 1.36
N ARG A 103 -43.86 15.41 0.53
CA ARG A 103 -42.70 14.49 0.54
C ARG A 103 -41.39 15.26 0.37
N GLY A 104 -40.39 14.91 1.18
CA GLY A 104 -39.08 15.56 1.24
C GLY A 104 -39.03 16.88 2.03
N ARG A 105 -40.17 17.43 2.48
CA ARG A 105 -40.17 18.64 3.32
C ARG A 105 -39.70 18.33 4.75
N PRO A 106 -39.04 19.29 5.42
CA PRO A 106 -38.57 19.10 6.79
C PRO A 106 -39.74 19.06 7.78
N ILE A 107 -39.65 18.19 8.78
CA ILE A 107 -40.52 18.16 9.96
C ILE A 107 -39.65 18.00 11.20
N ARG A 108 -40.07 18.62 12.31
CA ARG A 108 -39.31 18.64 13.56
C ARG A 108 -40.16 18.07 14.69
N LEU A 109 -39.55 17.23 15.52
CA LEU A 109 -40.11 16.83 16.81
C LEU A 109 -39.42 17.64 17.90
N ILE A 110 -40.19 18.49 18.59
CA ILE A 110 -39.70 19.35 19.66
C ILE A 110 -40.24 18.81 20.99
N ARG A 111 -39.36 18.64 21.98
CA ARG A 111 -39.71 18.22 23.35
C ARG A 111 -38.98 19.07 24.37
N GLY A 112 -39.71 19.56 25.37
CA GLY A 112 -39.16 20.36 26.45
C GLY A 112 -40.06 20.37 27.67
N TYR A 113 -39.63 21.10 28.69
CA TYR A 113 -40.36 21.28 29.93
C TYR A 113 -41.25 22.53 29.90
N VAL A 114 -42.30 22.54 30.71
CA VAL A 114 -43.15 23.74 30.87
C VAL A 114 -42.31 24.88 31.44
N GLY A 115 -42.35 26.05 30.78
CA GLY A 115 -41.56 27.22 31.15
C GLY A 115 -40.16 27.29 30.52
N GLN A 116 -39.75 26.27 29.78
CA GLN A 116 -38.51 26.28 28.99
C GLN A 116 -38.70 27.08 27.70
N ALA A 117 -37.69 27.85 27.29
CA ALA A 117 -37.74 28.58 26.01
C ALA A 117 -37.70 27.60 24.83
N LEU A 118 -38.41 27.92 23.73
CA LEU A 118 -38.54 27.03 22.58
C LEU A 118 -37.19 26.65 21.95
N GLU A 119 -36.22 27.57 21.98
CA GLU A 119 -34.86 27.38 21.44
C GLU A 119 -33.98 26.50 22.33
N GLU A 120 -34.30 26.35 23.61
CA GLU A 120 -33.63 25.45 24.54
C GLU A 120 -34.22 24.03 24.50
N MET A 121 -35.38 23.86 23.86
CA MET A 121 -36.05 22.56 23.77
C MET A 121 -35.33 21.63 22.79
N GLU A 122 -35.28 20.35 23.16
CA GLU A 122 -34.70 19.31 22.33
C GLU A 122 -35.46 19.19 21.01
N THR A 123 -34.74 19.37 19.89
CA THR A 123 -35.33 19.39 18.55
C THR A 123 -34.70 18.32 17.67
N ARG A 124 -35.50 17.34 17.24
CA ARG A 124 -35.09 16.33 16.26
C ARG A 124 -35.60 16.63 14.87
N HIS A 125 -34.77 16.40 13.88
CA HIS A 125 -34.99 16.75 12.49
C HIS A 125 -35.25 15.53 11.62
N PHE A 126 -36.30 15.58 10.80
CA PHE A 126 -36.70 14.52 9.88
C PHE A 126 -37.16 15.12 8.56
N ILE A 127 -37.30 14.26 7.56
CA ILE A 127 -37.95 14.56 6.28
C ILE A 127 -39.25 13.77 6.14
N ILE A 128 -40.29 14.42 5.63
CA ILE A 128 -41.58 13.78 5.39
C ILE A 128 -41.44 12.74 4.28
N ASP A 129 -41.86 11.51 4.55
CA ASP A 129 -41.83 10.41 3.60
C ASP A 129 -43.20 10.19 2.96
N SER A 130 -44.24 10.12 3.79
CA SER A 130 -45.61 9.90 3.35
C SER A 130 -46.62 10.59 4.27
N PHE A 131 -47.86 10.72 3.79
CA PHE A 131 -48.95 11.31 4.55
C PHE A 131 -50.30 10.76 4.07
N ASP A 132 -51.23 10.59 5.01
CA ASP A 132 -52.54 10.00 4.78
C ASP A 132 -53.67 10.79 5.45
N GLY A 133 -54.88 10.67 4.89
CA GLY A 133 -56.07 11.35 5.38
C GLY A 133 -56.30 12.75 4.78
N PRO A 134 -57.29 13.51 5.26
CA PRO A 134 -58.11 13.19 6.43
C PRO A 134 -58.98 11.95 6.20
N THR A 135 -58.96 11.02 7.15
CA THR A 135 -59.84 9.84 7.14
C THR A 135 -61.27 10.21 7.53
N PRO A 136 -62.28 9.35 7.30
CA PRO A 136 -63.64 9.60 7.81
C PRO A 136 -63.71 9.81 9.33
N GLY A 137 -62.75 9.26 10.09
CA GLY A 137 -62.60 9.48 11.53
C GLY A 137 -61.92 10.81 11.91
N GLY A 138 -61.67 11.70 10.95
CA GLY A 138 -61.06 13.01 11.18
C GLY A 138 -59.58 12.92 11.58
N LYS A 139 -58.82 11.97 11.02
CA LYS A 139 -57.39 11.81 11.30
C LYS A 139 -56.55 12.14 10.08
N PHE A 140 -55.49 12.91 10.28
CA PHE A 140 -54.43 13.12 9.28
C PHE A 140 -53.13 12.59 9.86
N THR A 141 -52.38 11.80 9.10
CA THR A 141 -51.15 11.18 9.56
C THR A 141 -50.00 11.59 8.66
N ILE A 142 -48.87 11.96 9.26
CA ILE A 142 -47.60 12.20 8.55
C ILE A 142 -46.59 11.18 9.06
N THR A 143 -45.93 10.49 8.14
CA THR A 143 -44.79 9.63 8.42
C THR A 143 -43.54 10.28 7.86
N ALA A 144 -42.51 10.36 8.70
CA ALA A 144 -41.23 10.96 8.40
C ALA A 144 -40.09 10.03 8.78
N LYS A 145 -38.96 10.19 8.10
CA LYS A 145 -37.74 9.40 8.27
C LYS A 145 -36.55 10.34 8.46
N ASP A 146 -35.44 9.80 8.95
CA ASP A 146 -34.18 10.54 8.98
C ASP A 146 -33.66 10.87 7.57
N ILE A 147 -32.54 11.61 7.51
CA ILE A 147 -31.98 12.11 6.24
C ILE A 147 -31.40 10.99 5.36
N LEU A 148 -30.94 9.89 5.95
CA LEU A 148 -30.32 8.78 5.20
C LEU A 148 -31.34 8.08 4.30
N LYS A 149 -32.65 8.26 4.55
CA LYS A 149 -33.74 7.83 3.66
C LYS A 149 -33.61 8.38 2.23
N ARG A 150 -32.84 9.45 2.01
CA ARG A 150 -32.56 9.99 0.68
C ARG A 150 -31.69 9.08 -0.19
N ALA A 151 -30.83 8.27 0.43
CA ALA A 151 -29.93 7.36 -0.28
C ALA A 151 -30.58 6.04 -0.71
N ASP A 152 -31.76 5.70 -0.16
CA ASP A 152 -32.47 4.47 -0.55
C ASP A 152 -32.67 4.36 -2.07
N GLY A 153 -32.53 3.14 -2.62
CA GLY A 153 -32.59 2.90 -4.06
C GLY A 153 -33.89 3.33 -4.78
N ASP A 154 -35.00 3.51 -4.05
CA ASP A 154 -36.24 4.09 -4.60
C ASP A 154 -36.14 5.61 -4.87
N ARG A 155 -35.03 6.24 -4.47
CA ARG A 155 -34.78 7.69 -4.57
C ARG A 155 -33.47 8.05 -5.24
N ALA A 156 -32.42 7.24 -5.10
CA ALA A 156 -31.07 7.61 -5.52
C ALA A 156 -30.33 6.45 -6.18
N GLN A 157 -29.70 6.75 -7.32
CA GLN A 157 -28.82 5.83 -8.04
C GLN A 157 -27.57 6.58 -8.51
N ALA A 158 -26.43 5.89 -8.55
CA ALA A 158 -25.15 6.38 -9.04
C ALA A 158 -24.50 5.33 -9.95
N PRO A 159 -24.02 5.70 -11.15
CA PRO A 159 -24.32 6.95 -11.86
C PRO A 159 -25.82 7.11 -12.15
N LEU A 160 -26.24 8.32 -12.54
CA LEU A 160 -27.60 8.56 -13.00
C LEU A 160 -27.84 7.83 -14.35
N PRO A 161 -29.03 7.27 -14.59
CA PRO A 161 -29.38 6.74 -15.90
C PRO A 161 -29.24 7.79 -17.01
N SER A 162 -28.50 7.47 -18.07
CA SER A 162 -28.29 8.38 -19.20
C SER A 162 -29.33 8.16 -20.30
N ASN A 163 -29.71 9.22 -21.02
CA ASN A 163 -30.68 9.13 -22.13
C ASN A 163 -30.04 8.92 -23.50
N GLY A 164 -28.71 8.80 -23.60
CA GLY A 164 -28.01 8.70 -24.87
C GLY A 164 -28.04 7.30 -25.48
N PHE A 165 -28.25 7.26 -26.79
CA PHE A 165 -28.21 6.07 -27.63
C PHE A 165 -27.31 6.31 -28.84
N LEU A 166 -26.73 5.26 -29.38
CA LEU A 166 -25.92 5.36 -30.59
C LEU A 166 -26.78 5.70 -31.82
N VAL A 167 -26.40 6.73 -32.60
CA VAL A 167 -27.13 7.13 -33.82
C VAL A 167 -27.02 6.08 -34.94
N SER A 168 -25.82 5.52 -35.12
CA SER A 168 -25.48 4.59 -36.20
C SER A 168 -24.43 3.61 -35.74
N ALA A 169 -24.42 2.40 -36.31
CA ALA A 169 -23.45 1.38 -35.95
C ALA A 169 -21.98 1.87 -36.03
N ILE A 170 -21.13 1.38 -35.12
CA ILE A 170 -19.70 1.65 -35.07
C ILE A 170 -18.89 0.35 -35.11
N THR A 171 -17.67 0.40 -35.65
CA THR A 171 -16.74 -0.74 -35.64
C THR A 171 -16.04 -0.87 -34.30
N ASN A 172 -15.34 -1.98 -34.06
CA ASN A 172 -14.47 -2.18 -32.89
C ASN A 172 -13.23 -1.27 -32.85
N SER A 173 -12.98 -0.50 -33.90
CA SER A 173 -11.85 0.45 -34.02
C SER A 173 -12.32 1.90 -34.22
N ALA A 174 -13.62 2.17 -34.06
CA ALA A 174 -14.14 3.52 -34.19
C ALA A 174 -13.53 4.45 -33.13
N THR A 175 -13.10 5.63 -33.55
CA THR A 175 -12.49 6.68 -32.70
C THR A 175 -13.50 7.79 -32.35
N SER A 176 -14.76 7.64 -32.75
CA SER A 176 -15.82 8.57 -32.39
C SER A 176 -17.18 7.89 -32.47
N LEU A 177 -18.15 8.39 -31.70
CA LEU A 177 -19.56 8.01 -31.81
C LEU A 177 -20.46 9.25 -31.71
N THR A 178 -21.70 9.15 -32.17
CA THR A 178 -22.69 10.23 -32.08
C THR A 178 -23.91 9.77 -31.31
N LEU A 179 -24.35 10.58 -30.35
CA LEU A 179 -25.48 10.33 -29.46
C LEU A 179 -26.81 10.78 -30.07
N SER A 180 -27.87 10.08 -29.69
CA SER A 180 -29.28 10.36 -29.97
C SER A 180 -30.07 10.30 -28.65
N PRO A 181 -31.12 11.12 -28.46
CA PRO A 181 -31.62 12.16 -29.37
C PRO A 181 -30.71 13.39 -29.45
N SER A 182 -30.90 14.25 -30.45
CA SER A 182 -30.07 15.45 -30.58
C SER A 182 -30.19 16.37 -29.35
N GLY A 183 -29.05 16.87 -28.88
CA GLY A 183 -28.91 17.68 -27.68
C GLY A 183 -28.60 16.86 -26.41
N VAL A 184 -28.73 15.54 -26.45
CA VAL A 184 -28.51 14.67 -25.27
C VAL A 184 -27.06 14.69 -24.80
N GLY A 185 -26.10 15.04 -25.66
CA GLY A 185 -24.71 15.15 -25.27
C GLY A 185 -24.51 16.11 -24.10
N ALA A 186 -25.38 17.11 -23.90
CA ALA A 186 -25.32 18.01 -22.74
C ALA A 186 -25.46 17.32 -21.37
N GLU A 187 -25.97 16.09 -21.31
CA GLU A 187 -26.05 15.26 -20.11
C GLU A 187 -24.72 14.57 -19.75
N TYR A 188 -23.74 14.58 -20.67
CA TYR A 188 -22.43 13.95 -20.48
C TYR A 188 -21.37 15.01 -20.15
N PRO A 189 -20.31 14.64 -19.40
CA PRO A 189 -19.18 15.52 -19.13
C PRO A 189 -18.54 16.06 -20.42
N ALA A 190 -17.77 17.15 -20.31
CA ALA A 190 -17.16 17.79 -21.46
C ALA A 190 -15.95 17.01 -22.01
N SER A 191 -15.25 16.29 -21.15
CA SER A 191 -14.03 15.55 -21.42
C SER A 191 -13.76 14.57 -20.29
N ASP A 192 -12.87 13.61 -20.52
CA ASP A 192 -12.29 12.73 -19.51
C ASP A 192 -13.34 11.98 -18.69
N PHE A 193 -14.04 11.07 -19.37
CA PHE A 193 -15.05 10.23 -18.74
C PHE A 193 -15.18 8.89 -19.45
N TYR A 194 -15.77 7.92 -18.74
CA TYR A 194 -16.05 6.61 -19.28
C TYR A 194 -17.53 6.44 -19.60
N VAL A 195 -17.83 5.67 -20.65
CA VAL A 195 -19.19 5.23 -20.96
C VAL A 195 -19.24 3.72 -21.16
N ASN A 196 -20.33 3.11 -20.73
CA ASN A 196 -20.69 1.73 -21.02
C ASN A 196 -21.68 1.70 -22.18
N ILE A 197 -21.27 1.13 -23.30
CA ILE A 197 -22.11 1.00 -24.49
C ILE A 197 -22.71 -0.42 -24.58
N GLY A 198 -24.02 -0.48 -24.82
CA GLY A 198 -24.75 -1.73 -25.01
C GLY A 198 -24.78 -2.67 -23.80
N GLY A 199 -24.24 -2.26 -22.64
CA GLY A 199 -24.05 -3.13 -21.48
C GLY A 199 -22.93 -4.16 -21.66
N LYS A 200 -21.96 -3.90 -22.56
CA LYS A 200 -20.95 -4.89 -22.99
C LYS A 200 -19.52 -4.37 -23.08
N GLU A 201 -19.35 -3.07 -23.33
CA GLU A 201 -18.03 -2.48 -23.54
C GLU A 201 -17.93 -1.15 -22.81
N VAL A 202 -16.81 -0.93 -22.11
CA VAL A 202 -16.46 0.37 -21.53
C VAL A 202 -15.51 1.10 -22.48
N LEU A 203 -15.78 2.37 -22.71
CA LEU A 203 -15.04 3.26 -23.59
C LEU A 203 -14.51 4.44 -22.80
N HIS A 204 -13.29 4.88 -23.08
CA HIS A 204 -12.82 6.19 -22.64
C HIS A 204 -13.18 7.28 -23.66
N VAL A 205 -13.64 8.42 -23.16
CA VAL A 205 -14.05 9.58 -23.95
C VAL A 205 -13.17 10.78 -23.60
N SER A 206 -12.12 10.99 -24.38
CA SER A 206 -11.27 12.19 -24.29
C SER A 206 -12.03 13.53 -24.35
N SER A 207 -13.05 13.65 -25.20
CA SER A 207 -13.77 14.92 -25.39
C SER A 207 -15.16 14.75 -25.99
N ARG A 208 -16.04 15.71 -25.69
CA ARG A 208 -17.37 15.84 -26.27
C ARG A 208 -17.53 17.15 -27.02
N SER A 209 -18.12 17.10 -28.22
CA SER A 209 -18.55 18.27 -28.98
C SER A 209 -20.01 18.12 -29.42
N GLY A 210 -20.92 18.82 -28.76
CA GLY A 210 -22.36 18.63 -28.95
C GLY A 210 -22.77 17.22 -28.54
N ASP A 211 -23.26 16.44 -29.51
CA ASP A 211 -23.65 15.03 -29.36
C ASP A 211 -22.56 14.05 -29.84
N VAL A 212 -21.42 14.53 -30.32
CA VAL A 212 -20.31 13.68 -30.79
C VAL A 212 -19.32 13.46 -29.66
N LEU A 213 -19.02 12.20 -29.37
CA LEU A 213 -18.00 11.78 -28.40
C LEU A 213 -16.74 11.31 -29.16
N THR A 214 -15.58 11.83 -28.78
CA THR A 214 -14.27 11.42 -29.31
C THR A 214 -13.68 10.35 -28.40
N LEU A 215 -13.36 9.20 -28.98
CA LEU A 215 -12.84 8.02 -28.27
C LEU A 215 -11.33 7.91 -28.53
N ASP A 216 -10.58 7.78 -27.46
CA ASP A 216 -9.13 7.54 -27.44
C ASP A 216 -8.80 6.13 -26.95
N GLU A 217 -9.72 5.48 -26.22
CA GLU A 217 -9.58 4.09 -25.79
C GLU A 217 -10.89 3.29 -25.98
N ARG A 218 -10.75 2.04 -26.42
CA ARG A 218 -11.82 1.05 -26.64
C ARG A 218 -11.53 -0.18 -25.79
N GLY A 219 -12.56 -0.82 -25.23
CA GLY A 219 -12.36 -2.02 -24.42
C GLY A 219 -11.64 -1.76 -23.08
N SER A 220 -11.86 -0.60 -22.47
CA SER A 220 -11.23 -0.25 -21.19
C SER A 220 -11.71 -1.17 -20.06
N PHE A 221 -10.92 -1.28 -18.99
CA PHE A 221 -11.22 -2.11 -17.81
C PHE A 221 -11.51 -3.58 -18.16
N ASP A 222 -10.66 -4.18 -19.00
CA ASP A 222 -10.76 -5.57 -19.48
C ASP A 222 -12.13 -5.90 -20.11
N THR A 223 -12.77 -4.93 -20.75
CA THR A 223 -13.89 -5.18 -21.66
C THR A 223 -13.37 -5.44 -23.08
N GLU A 224 -14.12 -6.16 -23.90
CA GLU A 224 -13.70 -6.46 -25.27
C GLU A 224 -14.16 -5.35 -26.23
N ALA A 225 -13.23 -4.78 -26.99
CA ALA A 225 -13.56 -3.84 -28.05
C ALA A 225 -14.38 -4.52 -29.15
N SER A 226 -15.63 -4.10 -29.34
CA SER A 226 -16.60 -4.76 -30.21
C SER A 226 -17.33 -3.79 -31.14
N ALA A 227 -17.99 -4.33 -32.16
CA ALA A 227 -18.90 -3.53 -32.99
C ALA A 227 -20.24 -3.35 -32.26
N HIS A 228 -20.81 -2.17 -32.36
CA HIS A 228 -22.11 -1.81 -31.74
C HIS A 228 -23.08 -1.35 -32.81
N ASP A 229 -24.37 -1.62 -32.59
CA ASP A 229 -25.45 -1.30 -33.51
C ASP A 229 -26.11 0.05 -33.16
N ALA A 230 -26.77 0.65 -34.15
CA ALA A 230 -27.59 1.82 -33.89
C ALA A 230 -28.63 1.51 -32.80
N GLN A 231 -28.95 2.51 -31.98
CA GLN A 231 -29.82 2.42 -30.81
C GLN A 231 -29.25 1.65 -29.60
N ASP A 232 -28.00 1.20 -29.64
CA ASP A 232 -27.34 0.73 -28.41
C ASP A 232 -27.25 1.87 -27.39
N ARG A 233 -27.61 1.56 -26.14
CA ARG A 233 -27.58 2.53 -25.04
C ARG A 233 -26.13 2.92 -24.73
N VAL A 234 -25.89 4.20 -24.51
CA VAL A 234 -24.60 4.73 -24.07
C VAL A 234 -24.76 5.27 -22.65
N GLN A 235 -24.44 4.46 -21.64
CA GLN A 235 -24.58 4.82 -20.23
C GLN A 235 -23.31 5.52 -19.74
N LEU A 236 -23.43 6.68 -19.09
CA LEU A 236 -22.31 7.31 -18.38
C LEU A 236 -21.88 6.44 -17.19
N CYS A 237 -20.58 6.17 -17.06
CA CYS A 237 -20.01 5.50 -15.91
C CYS A 237 -19.64 6.51 -14.82
N LEU A 238 -19.66 6.10 -13.56
CA LEU A 238 -19.07 6.84 -12.44
C LEU A 238 -17.73 6.21 -12.10
N TYR A 239 -16.66 7.00 -12.14
CA TYR A 239 -15.31 6.54 -11.82
C TYR A 239 -14.80 7.28 -10.58
N TYR A 240 -14.41 6.52 -9.56
CA TYR A 240 -13.60 6.99 -8.46
C TYR A 240 -12.21 6.39 -8.60
N GLN A 241 -11.17 7.22 -8.50
CA GLN A 241 -9.79 6.82 -8.63
C GLN A 241 -9.02 7.27 -7.40
N ALA A 242 -8.54 6.31 -6.60
CA ALA A 242 -7.70 6.58 -5.44
C ALA A 242 -8.30 7.64 -4.48
N GLU A 243 -9.60 7.55 -4.21
CA GLU A 243 -10.31 8.48 -3.32
C GLU A 243 -10.49 7.88 -1.92
N THR A 244 -10.46 8.72 -0.88
CA THR A 244 -10.72 8.25 0.48
C THR A 244 -12.20 7.91 0.67
N VAL A 245 -12.50 6.98 1.58
CA VAL A 245 -13.88 6.49 1.74
C VAL A 245 -14.88 7.60 2.13
N ASP A 246 -14.44 8.60 2.90
CA ASP A 246 -15.27 9.74 3.29
C ASP A 246 -15.58 10.66 2.11
N THR A 247 -14.65 10.89 1.17
CA THR A 247 -14.91 11.73 -0.02
C THR A 247 -15.89 11.05 -0.96
N ILE A 248 -15.72 9.75 -1.19
CA ILE A 248 -16.65 8.95 -2.01
C ILE A 248 -18.05 8.96 -1.40
N ILE A 249 -18.17 8.67 -0.10
CA ILE A 249 -19.48 8.65 0.58
C ILE A 249 -20.11 10.06 0.59
N ALA A 250 -19.32 11.12 0.75
CA ALA A 250 -19.81 12.49 0.68
C ALA A 250 -20.39 12.81 -0.71
N ASP A 251 -19.70 12.49 -1.80
CA ASP A 251 -20.20 12.71 -3.17
C ASP A 251 -21.46 11.88 -3.45
N LEU A 252 -21.48 10.61 -3.06
CA LEU A 252 -22.67 9.75 -3.16
C LEU A 252 -23.88 10.37 -2.43
N PHE A 253 -23.67 10.96 -1.25
CA PHE A 253 -24.74 11.62 -0.52
C PHE A 253 -25.19 12.95 -1.12
N THR A 254 -24.25 13.83 -1.49
CA THR A 254 -24.57 15.19 -1.92
C THR A 254 -25.01 15.22 -3.39
N THR A 255 -24.23 14.63 -4.28
CA THR A 255 -24.45 14.64 -5.73
C THR A 255 -25.60 13.71 -6.14
N TYR A 256 -25.62 12.48 -5.63
CA TYR A 256 -26.57 11.45 -6.09
C TYR A 256 -27.80 11.26 -5.19
N ALA A 257 -27.67 11.43 -3.87
CA ALA A 257 -28.81 11.36 -2.95
C ALA A 257 -29.40 12.73 -2.58
N ASN A 258 -28.79 13.85 -2.99
CA ASN A 258 -29.25 15.20 -2.69
C ASN A 258 -29.46 15.42 -1.17
N VAL A 259 -28.51 14.92 -0.38
CA VAL A 259 -28.36 15.25 1.03
C VAL A 259 -27.68 16.63 1.11
N PRO A 260 -28.19 17.60 1.87
CA PRO A 260 -27.55 18.91 1.95
C PRO A 260 -26.17 18.82 2.62
N ASP A 261 -25.17 19.53 2.10
CA ASP A 261 -23.80 19.57 2.62
C ASP A 261 -23.72 19.90 4.11
N SER A 262 -24.68 20.66 4.64
CA SER A 262 -24.77 20.97 6.07
C SER A 262 -24.88 19.72 6.96
N TYR A 263 -25.32 18.59 6.41
CA TYR A 263 -25.38 17.30 7.11
C TYR A 263 -24.05 16.54 7.11
N ILE A 264 -23.08 16.92 6.28
CA ILE A 264 -21.78 16.25 6.16
C ILE A 264 -20.73 17.06 6.91
N PRO A 265 -20.26 16.61 8.10
CA PRO A 265 -19.14 17.26 8.79
C PRO A 265 -17.81 16.79 8.18
N ALA A 266 -17.50 17.26 6.97
CA ALA A 266 -16.37 16.79 6.15
C ALA A 266 -15.04 16.76 6.91
N ASP A 267 -14.67 17.83 7.63
CA ASP A 267 -13.41 17.90 8.38
C ASP A 267 -13.30 16.81 9.46
N ALA A 268 -14.41 16.50 10.13
CA ALA A 268 -14.44 15.46 11.16
C ALA A 268 -14.36 14.06 10.56
N TRP A 269 -14.97 13.84 9.38
CA TRP A 269 -14.85 12.59 8.65
C TRP A 269 -13.44 12.37 8.13
N ALA A 270 -12.83 13.39 7.52
CA ALA A 270 -11.46 13.34 7.02
C ALA A 270 -10.47 13.01 8.14
N THR A 271 -10.60 13.68 9.30
CA THR A 271 -9.75 13.40 10.48
C THR A 271 -9.90 11.96 10.97
N GLU A 272 -11.13 11.45 11.01
CA GLU A 272 -11.42 10.08 11.45
C GLU A 272 -10.87 9.04 10.46
N VAL A 273 -11.04 9.25 9.15
CA VAL A 273 -10.55 8.35 8.11
C VAL A 273 -9.02 8.37 8.01
N SER A 274 -8.39 9.55 8.06
CA SER A 274 -6.93 9.66 8.03
C SER A 274 -6.27 9.02 9.24
N SER A 275 -6.92 9.09 10.41
CA SER A 275 -6.35 8.55 11.65
C SER A 275 -6.53 7.04 11.81
N TYR A 276 -7.60 6.46 11.25
CA TYR A 276 -8.00 5.09 11.60
C TYR A 276 -8.27 4.16 10.40
N ASN A 277 -8.35 4.67 9.18
CA ASN A 277 -8.52 3.84 7.97
C ASN A 277 -7.26 3.86 7.10
N GLY A 278 -6.81 5.05 6.68
CA GLY A 278 -5.53 5.23 5.96
C GLY A 278 -5.44 4.57 4.58
N GLN A 279 -6.57 4.23 3.94
CA GLN A 279 -6.65 3.61 2.60
C GLN A 279 -7.39 4.51 1.61
N VAL A 280 -7.17 4.27 0.32
CA VAL A 280 -8.00 4.81 -0.76
C VAL A 280 -8.70 3.69 -1.53
N TYR A 281 -9.75 4.06 -2.25
CA TYR A 281 -10.63 3.15 -2.95
C TYR A 281 -10.80 3.59 -4.40
N THR A 282 -10.86 2.60 -5.29
CA THR A 282 -10.99 2.80 -6.74
C THR A 282 -12.10 1.91 -7.27
N ALA A 283 -13.06 2.48 -8.01
CA ALA A 283 -14.11 1.71 -8.65
C ALA A 283 -14.66 2.43 -9.88
N LEU A 284 -14.93 1.65 -10.94
CA LEU A 284 -15.78 2.06 -12.05
C LEU A 284 -17.18 1.45 -11.88
N ILE A 285 -18.18 2.29 -11.70
CA ILE A 285 -19.58 1.89 -11.62
C ILE A 285 -20.21 2.13 -12.99
N ALA A 286 -20.31 1.05 -13.78
CA ALA A 286 -20.69 1.10 -15.19
C ALA A 286 -22.21 1.11 -15.45
N GLU A 287 -23.02 0.87 -14.43
CA GLU A 287 -24.49 0.84 -14.50
C GLU A 287 -25.09 1.56 -13.27
N PRO A 288 -26.24 2.24 -13.42
CA PRO A 288 -26.94 2.85 -12.29
C PRO A 288 -27.18 1.85 -11.17
N THR A 289 -26.47 2.05 -10.05
CA THR A 289 -26.52 1.22 -8.85
C THR A 289 -27.14 2.05 -7.73
N ASN A 290 -27.89 1.44 -6.82
CA ASN A 290 -28.51 2.20 -5.74
C ASN A 290 -27.43 2.79 -4.82
N VAL A 291 -27.64 4.02 -4.36
CA VAL A 291 -26.65 4.70 -3.51
C VAL A 291 -26.50 4.02 -2.15
N ASP A 292 -27.58 3.48 -1.59
CA ASP A 292 -27.54 2.70 -0.36
C ASP A 292 -26.70 1.42 -0.49
N ASP A 293 -26.78 0.72 -1.62
CA ASP A 293 -25.96 -0.46 -1.90
C ASP A 293 -24.47 -0.09 -1.97
N LEU A 294 -24.12 0.94 -2.74
CA LEU A 294 -22.73 1.40 -2.88
C LEU A 294 -22.12 1.86 -1.55
N ILE A 295 -22.87 2.61 -0.74
CA ILE A 295 -22.38 3.05 0.57
C ILE A 295 -22.31 1.86 1.54
N SER A 296 -23.23 0.90 1.45
CA SER A 296 -23.18 -0.30 2.31
C SER A 296 -21.95 -1.15 2.00
N GLU A 297 -21.60 -1.32 0.73
CA GLU A 297 -20.34 -1.95 0.31
C GLU A 297 -19.12 -1.25 0.94
N LEU A 298 -19.06 0.09 0.88
CA LEU A 298 -17.99 0.86 1.51
C LEU A 298 -17.99 0.74 3.04
N VAL A 299 -19.16 0.70 3.68
CA VAL A 299 -19.28 0.51 5.13
C VAL A 299 -18.72 -0.85 5.57
N GLU A 300 -18.97 -1.90 4.80
CA GLU A 300 -18.41 -3.24 5.07
C GLU A 300 -16.89 -3.28 4.82
N GLN A 301 -16.44 -2.72 3.69
CA GLN A 301 -15.06 -2.83 3.20
C GLN A 301 -14.09 -1.82 3.80
N ALA A 302 -14.58 -0.73 4.39
CA ALA A 302 -13.76 0.19 5.16
C ALA A 302 -13.96 0.01 6.68
N ALA A 303 -14.73 -1.02 7.08
CA ALA A 303 -15.09 -1.33 8.46
C ALA A 303 -15.61 -0.09 9.20
N LEU A 304 -16.69 0.51 8.69
CA LEU A 304 -17.27 1.75 9.20
C LEU A 304 -18.55 1.50 10.00
N ALA A 305 -18.94 2.50 10.77
CA ALA A 305 -20.29 2.71 11.27
C ALA A 305 -20.75 4.11 10.84
N LEU A 306 -21.95 4.19 10.27
CA LEU A 306 -22.52 5.45 9.78
C LEU A 306 -23.95 5.61 10.26
N TRP A 307 -24.30 6.77 10.81
CA TRP A 307 -25.63 7.01 11.37
C TRP A 307 -26.06 8.48 11.34
N ASP A 308 -27.37 8.70 11.35
CA ASP A 308 -27.97 10.03 11.48
C ASP A 308 -27.98 10.51 12.94
N ASP A 309 -27.44 11.70 13.15
CA ASP A 309 -27.60 12.51 14.35
C ASP A 309 -28.63 13.61 14.07
N ASN A 310 -29.91 13.27 14.24
CA ASN A 310 -31.04 14.18 14.02
C ASN A 310 -31.13 15.34 15.03
N LEU A 311 -30.35 15.34 16.11
CA LEU A 311 -30.27 16.49 17.02
C LEU A 311 -29.42 17.57 16.36
N GLU A 312 -28.20 17.22 15.97
CA GLU A 312 -27.22 18.15 15.38
C GLU A 312 -27.39 18.35 13.87
N LYS A 313 -28.27 17.57 13.23
CA LYS A 313 -28.42 17.49 11.76
C LYS A 313 -27.10 17.12 11.10
N LYS A 314 -26.42 16.10 11.62
CA LYS A 314 -25.17 15.59 11.05
C LYS A 314 -25.30 14.11 10.78
N ILE A 315 -24.60 13.65 9.76
CA ILE A 315 -24.33 12.23 9.57
C ILE A 315 -22.97 11.97 10.22
N ARG A 316 -22.93 11.04 11.16
CA ARG A 316 -21.71 10.63 11.85
C ARG A 316 -21.12 9.45 11.11
N LEU A 317 -19.80 9.45 10.95
CA LEU A 317 -19.00 8.37 10.39
C LEU A 317 -17.93 8.02 11.43
N ARG A 318 -17.72 6.72 11.65
CA ARG A 318 -16.68 6.23 12.56
C ARG A 318 -16.07 4.94 12.02
N VAL A 319 -14.75 4.83 12.05
CA VAL A 319 -14.04 3.58 11.77
C VAL A 319 -14.15 2.66 13.00
N LEU A 320 -14.50 1.40 12.77
CA LEU A 320 -14.59 0.40 13.82
C LEU A 320 -13.20 0.14 14.42
N ARG A 321 -13.09 0.30 15.74
CA ARG A 321 -11.86 0.11 16.52
C ARG A 321 -12.16 -0.23 17.97
N ALA A 322 -11.15 -0.71 18.67
CA ALA A 322 -11.21 -0.98 20.11
C ALA A 322 -11.68 0.26 20.89
N VAL A 323 -12.50 0.02 21.91
CA VAL A 323 -12.94 1.08 22.83
C VAL A 323 -11.80 1.38 23.82
N PRO A 324 -11.40 2.65 24.00
CA PRO A 324 -10.38 3.01 24.99
C PRO A 324 -10.72 2.52 26.40
N ALA A 325 -9.72 2.05 27.15
CA ALA A 325 -9.90 1.55 28.51
C ALA A 325 -10.34 2.66 29.49
N ASP A 326 -10.03 3.92 29.18
CA ASP A 326 -10.42 5.11 29.94
C ASP A 326 -11.77 5.71 29.48
N ALA A 327 -12.48 5.05 28.56
CA ALA A 327 -13.83 5.46 28.18
C ALA A 327 -14.77 5.46 29.40
N GLN A 328 -15.74 6.37 29.39
CA GLN A 328 -16.61 6.60 30.54
C GLN A 328 -17.37 5.32 30.95
N ILE A 329 -17.38 5.04 32.25
CA ILE A 329 -18.01 3.84 32.82
C ILE A 329 -19.51 4.07 33.00
N ILE A 330 -20.33 3.17 32.46
CA ILE A 330 -21.76 3.05 32.76
C ILE A 330 -21.92 1.91 33.77
N GLY A 331 -22.07 2.27 35.04
CA GLY A 331 -22.22 1.32 36.14
C GLY A 331 -23.64 1.22 36.71
N PRO A 332 -23.85 0.36 37.72
CA PRO A 332 -25.14 0.15 38.39
C PRO A 332 -25.71 1.38 39.11
N ASP A 333 -24.89 2.41 39.32
CA ASP A 333 -25.27 3.71 39.87
C ASP A 333 -25.87 4.66 38.81
N ILE A 334 -25.60 4.41 37.52
CA ILE A 334 -26.04 5.25 36.40
C ILE A 334 -27.30 4.71 35.73
N PHE A 335 -27.36 3.41 35.44
CA PHE A 335 -28.56 2.83 34.83
C PHE A 335 -29.65 2.51 35.86
N LEU A 336 -30.91 2.54 35.42
CA LEU A 336 -32.06 2.23 36.26
C LEU A 336 -31.96 0.81 36.80
N LYS A 337 -32.16 0.68 38.12
CA LYS A 337 -32.15 -0.62 38.81
C LYS A 337 -33.12 -1.61 38.16
N GLY A 338 -32.61 -2.78 37.82
CA GLY A 338 -33.38 -3.87 37.19
C GLY A 338 -33.65 -3.69 35.69
N SER A 339 -33.07 -2.66 35.05
CA SER A 339 -33.21 -2.45 33.60
C SER A 339 -32.16 -3.16 32.76
N LEU A 340 -31.00 -3.53 33.35
CA LEU A 340 -29.93 -4.24 32.64
C LEU A 340 -30.41 -5.62 32.18
N SER A 341 -30.20 -5.89 30.90
CA SER A 341 -30.51 -7.14 30.21
C SER A 341 -29.35 -7.49 29.30
N THR A 342 -29.08 -8.78 29.16
CA THR A 342 -27.98 -9.30 28.35
C THR A 342 -28.50 -10.42 27.45
N ARG A 343 -28.03 -10.44 26.20
CA ARG A 343 -28.38 -11.47 25.20
C ARG A 343 -27.19 -11.76 24.29
N GLU A 344 -26.84 -13.03 24.16
CA GLU A 344 -25.84 -13.51 23.19
C GLU A 344 -26.31 -13.37 21.74
N GLN A 345 -25.38 -13.12 20.82
CA GLN A 345 -25.62 -13.02 19.37
C GLN A 345 -24.85 -14.09 18.58
N PRO A 346 -25.19 -15.39 18.70
CA PRO A 346 -24.44 -16.49 18.07
C PRO A 346 -24.42 -16.44 16.54
N ASN A 347 -25.41 -15.80 15.91
CA ASN A 347 -25.49 -15.69 14.46
C ASN A 347 -24.53 -14.65 13.88
N ASP A 348 -24.00 -13.76 14.73
CA ASP A 348 -23.04 -12.74 14.31
C ASP A 348 -21.59 -13.27 14.42
N ARG A 349 -21.40 -14.53 14.85
CA ARG A 349 -20.08 -15.16 14.96
C ARG A 349 -19.44 -15.34 13.58
N ILE A 350 -18.14 -15.10 13.47
CA ILE A 350 -17.31 -15.27 12.28
C ILE A 350 -16.02 -16.00 12.67
N SER A 351 -15.72 -17.11 12.01
CA SER A 351 -14.45 -17.86 12.16
C SER A 351 -13.63 -17.92 10.87
N ARG A 352 -14.22 -17.43 9.76
CA ARG A 352 -13.57 -17.35 8.45
C ARG A 352 -14.06 -16.12 7.70
N VAL A 353 -13.13 -15.37 7.12
CA VAL A 353 -13.45 -14.25 6.23
C VAL A 353 -12.70 -14.43 4.91
N ASN A 354 -13.43 -14.39 3.81
CA ASN A 354 -12.87 -14.35 2.46
C ASN A 354 -13.23 -13.01 1.83
N THR A 355 -12.23 -12.19 1.51
CA THR A 355 -12.44 -10.95 0.77
C THR A 355 -11.92 -11.11 -0.65
N TYR A 356 -12.82 -11.07 -1.64
CA TYR A 356 -12.51 -11.08 -3.06
C TYR A 356 -12.34 -9.63 -3.55
N PHE A 357 -11.25 -9.34 -4.26
CA PHE A 357 -10.89 -7.98 -4.65
C PHE A 357 -10.14 -7.92 -6.00
N GLY A 358 -9.89 -6.71 -6.50
CA GLY A 358 -9.34 -6.51 -7.83
C GLY A 358 -10.33 -6.96 -8.89
N LEU A 359 -11.50 -6.30 -8.95
CA LEU A 359 -12.54 -6.60 -9.93
C LEU A 359 -11.97 -6.54 -11.34
N ARG A 360 -12.10 -7.64 -12.10
CA ARG A 360 -11.52 -7.76 -13.44
C ARG A 360 -12.19 -6.81 -14.41
N ASN A 361 -13.51 -6.83 -14.41
CA ASN A 361 -14.32 -6.08 -15.35
C ASN A 361 -15.61 -5.60 -14.63
N PRO A 362 -15.93 -4.31 -14.71
CA PRO A 362 -17.04 -3.69 -13.98
C PRO A 362 -18.43 -4.11 -14.46
N LEU A 363 -18.52 -4.84 -15.57
CA LEU A 363 -19.76 -5.40 -16.13
C LEU A 363 -20.04 -6.84 -15.66
N LEU A 364 -19.10 -7.45 -14.93
CA LEU A 364 -19.27 -8.78 -14.35
C LEU A 364 -20.13 -8.73 -13.09
N LYS A 365 -20.67 -9.89 -12.70
CA LYS A 365 -21.49 -10.01 -11.49
C LYS A 365 -20.62 -9.99 -10.25
N LEU A 366 -21.00 -9.18 -9.26
CA LEU A 366 -20.21 -9.01 -8.04
C LEU A 366 -20.40 -10.14 -7.02
N ASP A 367 -21.48 -10.91 -7.14
CA ASP A 367 -21.71 -12.10 -6.31
C ASP A 367 -21.00 -13.36 -6.84
N ASP A 368 -20.19 -13.21 -7.89
CA ASP A 368 -19.39 -14.29 -8.47
C ASP A 368 -17.91 -14.09 -8.12
N PRO A 369 -17.31 -14.99 -7.30
CA PRO A 369 -15.89 -14.94 -6.97
C PRO A 369 -14.95 -14.92 -8.19
N THR A 370 -15.37 -15.45 -9.34
CA THR A 370 -14.56 -15.50 -10.56
C THR A 370 -14.42 -14.13 -11.25
N SER A 371 -15.26 -13.17 -10.88
CA SER A 371 -15.17 -11.77 -11.34
C SER A 371 -13.94 -11.05 -10.79
N PHE A 372 -13.32 -11.57 -9.74
CA PHE A 372 -12.21 -10.94 -9.04
C PHE A 372 -10.87 -11.58 -9.43
N ARG A 373 -9.79 -10.81 -9.35
CA ARG A 373 -8.43 -11.29 -9.64
C ARG A 373 -7.86 -12.08 -8.48
N SER A 374 -8.12 -11.60 -7.26
CA SER A 374 -7.47 -12.08 -6.05
C SER A 374 -8.45 -12.21 -4.90
N ALA A 375 -8.04 -12.96 -3.87
CA ALA A 375 -8.76 -13.08 -2.62
C ALA A 375 -7.78 -13.07 -1.44
N ALA A 376 -8.20 -12.47 -0.32
CA ALA A 376 -7.54 -12.57 0.97
C ALA A 376 -8.39 -13.48 1.88
N LEU A 377 -7.79 -14.56 2.38
CA LEU A 377 -8.47 -15.55 3.19
C LEU A 377 -7.90 -15.53 4.61
N LEU A 378 -8.78 -15.49 5.60
CA LEU A 378 -8.44 -15.56 7.00
C LEU A 378 -9.29 -16.64 7.68
N VAL A 379 -8.65 -17.54 8.41
CA VAL A 379 -9.30 -18.67 9.09
C VAL A 379 -8.78 -18.80 10.52
N ASP A 380 -9.69 -18.87 11.49
CA ASP A 380 -9.37 -19.19 12.88
C ASP A 380 -9.78 -20.65 13.18
N LEU A 381 -8.82 -21.56 13.05
CA LEU A 381 -9.04 -23.00 13.22
C LEU A 381 -9.36 -23.37 14.68
N ASP A 382 -8.85 -22.60 15.64
CA ASP A 382 -9.12 -22.82 17.06
C ASP A 382 -10.58 -22.47 17.36
N ALA A 383 -11.07 -21.33 16.86
CA ALA A 383 -12.48 -20.98 16.98
C ALA A 383 -13.41 -21.99 16.28
N GLU A 384 -13.05 -22.50 15.09
CA GLU A 384 -13.84 -23.56 14.43
C GLU A 384 -13.91 -24.85 15.28
N SER A 385 -12.83 -25.20 15.98
CA SER A 385 -12.76 -26.32 16.91
C SER A 385 -13.60 -26.08 18.17
N ASP A 386 -13.42 -24.93 18.83
CA ASP A 386 -14.10 -24.56 20.08
C ASP A 386 -15.62 -24.51 19.93
N TYR A 387 -16.10 -24.00 18.79
CA TYR A 387 -17.52 -23.90 18.47
C TYR A 387 -18.07 -25.06 17.63
N GLY A 388 -17.22 -26.01 17.23
CA GLY A 388 -17.57 -27.22 16.48
C GLY A 388 -18.15 -27.00 15.07
N SER A 389 -18.07 -25.78 14.52
CA SER A 389 -18.60 -25.45 13.19
C SER A 389 -17.99 -24.16 12.62
N PRO A 390 -17.73 -24.08 11.31
CA PRO A 390 -17.30 -22.84 10.67
C PRO A 390 -18.45 -21.82 10.58
N ALA A 391 -18.11 -20.54 10.74
CA ALA A 391 -18.97 -19.41 10.39
C ALA A 391 -18.24 -18.52 9.39
N ILE A 392 -18.73 -18.50 8.15
CA ILE A 392 -18.02 -17.92 6.99
C ILE A 392 -18.67 -16.60 6.59
N LEU A 393 -17.86 -15.56 6.42
CA LEU A 393 -18.22 -14.29 5.80
C LEU A 393 -17.48 -14.15 4.47
N ASP A 394 -18.23 -13.96 3.38
CA ASP A 394 -17.67 -13.63 2.07
C ASP A 394 -17.93 -12.15 1.76
N ILE A 395 -16.87 -11.39 1.49
CA ILE A 395 -16.90 -9.98 1.12
C ILE A 395 -16.47 -9.87 -0.34
N HIS A 396 -17.28 -9.22 -1.18
CA HIS A 396 -16.98 -9.01 -2.59
C HIS A 396 -16.73 -7.52 -2.85
N SER A 397 -15.45 -7.14 -2.91
CA SER A 397 -15.04 -5.75 -3.00
C SER A 397 -14.78 -5.31 -4.44
N ARG A 398 -15.66 -4.44 -4.96
CA ARG A 398 -15.37 -3.68 -6.18
C ARG A 398 -14.39 -2.52 -5.97
N TRP A 399 -14.16 -2.12 -4.71
CA TRP A 399 -13.49 -0.88 -4.33
C TRP A 399 -12.01 -1.05 -4.02
N ILE A 400 -11.60 -2.25 -3.58
CA ILE A 400 -10.20 -2.59 -3.35
C ILE A 400 -9.58 -3.00 -4.69
N ALA A 401 -8.61 -2.20 -5.15
CA ALA A 401 -7.93 -2.40 -6.42
C ALA A 401 -7.03 -3.65 -6.42
N ALA A 402 -6.50 -4.00 -7.60
CA ALA A 402 -5.47 -5.03 -7.71
C ALA A 402 -4.26 -4.68 -6.82
N PHE A 403 -3.53 -5.70 -6.34
CA PHE A 403 -2.44 -5.57 -5.36
C PHE A 403 -2.87 -5.10 -3.95
N GLY A 404 -4.15 -4.76 -3.73
CA GLY A 404 -4.72 -4.35 -2.44
C GLY A 404 -4.92 -5.47 -1.41
N ARG A 405 -4.08 -6.52 -1.41
CA ARG A 405 -4.22 -7.65 -0.49
C ARG A 405 -4.11 -7.23 0.97
N SER A 406 -3.22 -6.29 1.30
CA SER A 406 -3.05 -5.75 2.65
C SER A 406 -4.35 -5.11 3.16
N ALA A 407 -4.98 -4.26 2.35
CA ALA A 407 -6.29 -3.67 2.65
C ALA A 407 -7.36 -4.74 2.88
N ALA A 408 -7.44 -5.75 2.03
CA ALA A 408 -8.39 -6.87 2.17
C ALA A 408 -8.14 -7.69 3.45
N THR A 409 -6.89 -7.99 3.77
CA THR A 409 -6.50 -8.70 5.01
C THR A 409 -6.83 -7.89 6.24
N ARG A 410 -6.63 -6.57 6.21
CA ARG A 410 -6.99 -5.67 7.32
C ARG A 410 -8.48 -5.70 7.61
N VAL A 411 -9.33 -5.66 6.58
CA VAL A 411 -10.78 -5.81 6.74
C VAL A 411 -11.13 -7.16 7.35
N ASN A 412 -10.52 -8.24 6.86
CA ASN A 412 -10.70 -9.58 7.43
C ASN A 412 -10.35 -9.61 8.93
N ASN A 413 -9.21 -9.01 9.31
CA ASN A 413 -8.75 -8.96 10.69
C ASN A 413 -9.71 -8.16 11.58
N ILE A 414 -10.22 -7.01 11.13
CA ILE A 414 -11.20 -6.21 11.87
C ILE A 414 -12.50 -6.97 12.06
N GLN A 415 -13.04 -7.58 11.00
CA GLN A 415 -14.30 -8.32 11.05
C GLN A 415 -14.16 -9.57 11.94
N MET A 416 -13.13 -10.40 11.71
CA MET A 416 -12.92 -11.60 12.51
C MET A 416 -12.53 -11.29 13.95
N GLY A 417 -11.65 -10.32 14.19
CA GLY A 417 -11.24 -9.93 15.54
C GLY A 417 -12.39 -9.41 16.41
N ARG A 418 -13.49 -8.98 15.78
CA ARG A 418 -14.69 -8.49 16.43
C ARG A 418 -15.79 -9.52 16.64
N PHE A 419 -15.88 -10.45 15.71
CA PHE A 419 -16.96 -11.42 15.65
C PHE A 419 -16.47 -12.86 15.87
N ARG A 420 -15.18 -13.07 16.21
CA ARG A 420 -14.62 -14.38 16.58
C ARG A 420 -15.50 -15.06 17.62
N ASP A 421 -15.76 -14.34 18.70
CA ASP A 421 -16.72 -14.73 19.73
C ASP A 421 -18.02 -13.95 19.54
N PRO A 422 -19.18 -14.57 19.83
CA PRO A 422 -20.47 -13.92 19.64
C PRO A 422 -20.60 -12.72 20.57
N PRO A 423 -20.79 -11.49 20.05
CA PRO A 423 -20.85 -10.31 20.90
C PRO A 423 -22.16 -10.27 21.69
N ARG A 424 -22.09 -9.86 22.95
CA ARG A 424 -23.29 -9.67 23.79
C ARG A 424 -24.01 -8.38 23.41
N ARG A 425 -25.33 -8.45 23.32
CA ARG A 425 -26.22 -7.29 23.27
C ARG A 425 -26.72 -6.97 24.67
N PHE A 426 -26.56 -5.72 25.06
CA PHE A 426 -27.03 -5.17 26.32
C PHE A 426 -28.21 -4.24 26.11
N GLY A 427 -29.22 -4.35 26.96
CA GLY A 427 -30.31 -3.38 27.05
C GLY A 427 -30.37 -2.80 28.46
N PHE A 428 -30.44 -1.48 28.60
CA PHE A 428 -30.58 -0.80 29.89
C PHE A 428 -31.28 0.55 29.71
N SER A 429 -31.68 1.19 30.80
CA SER A 429 -32.27 2.53 30.77
C SER A 429 -31.51 3.50 31.65
N ILE A 430 -31.38 4.76 31.22
CA ILE A 430 -30.71 5.83 31.97
C ILE A 430 -31.70 6.99 32.13
N PHE A 431 -31.80 7.58 33.33
CA PHE A 431 -32.64 8.76 33.53
C PHE A 431 -32.18 9.91 32.62
N ARG A 432 -33.14 10.70 32.14
CA ARG A 432 -32.80 11.84 31.27
C ARG A 432 -31.99 12.91 32.00
N GLU A 433 -32.24 13.07 33.30
CA GLU A 433 -31.62 14.06 34.16
C GLU A 433 -31.00 13.38 35.40
N GLY A 434 -29.93 13.97 35.93
CA GLY A 434 -29.36 13.56 37.22
C GLY A 434 -28.49 12.29 37.21
N SER A 435 -28.28 11.65 36.05
CA SER A 435 -27.43 10.47 35.87
C SER A 435 -25.93 10.78 35.72
N GLY A 436 -25.56 12.05 35.51
CA GLY A 436 -24.17 12.45 35.24
C GLY A 436 -23.62 12.01 33.87
N ILE A 437 -24.39 11.23 33.11
CA ILE A 437 -24.06 10.75 31.76
C ILE A 437 -25.28 10.96 30.86
N LEU A 438 -25.06 11.61 29.71
CA LEU A 438 -26.04 11.68 28.64
C LEU A 438 -25.63 10.68 27.54
N PRO A 439 -26.36 9.56 27.35
CA PRO A 439 -25.98 8.57 26.36
C PRO A 439 -26.14 9.12 24.93
N GLU A 440 -25.15 8.84 24.08
CA GLU A 440 -25.11 9.26 22.68
C GLU A 440 -25.21 8.06 21.73
N LEU A 441 -25.96 8.20 20.64
CA LEU A 441 -26.05 7.16 19.61
C LEU A 441 -24.68 7.01 18.91
N GLY A 442 -24.19 5.77 18.82
CA GLY A 442 -22.85 5.45 18.31
C GLY A 442 -21.70 5.72 19.29
N GLY A 443 -22.01 6.26 20.48
CA GLY A 443 -21.03 6.47 21.55
C GLY A 443 -20.50 5.16 22.13
N VAL A 444 -19.26 5.20 22.63
CA VAL A 444 -18.56 4.05 23.22
C VAL A 444 -18.32 4.27 24.70
N TYR A 445 -18.50 3.21 25.49
CA TYR A 445 -18.48 3.25 26.95
C TYR A 445 -17.92 1.94 27.52
N GLN A 446 -17.51 1.96 28.78
CA GLN A 446 -17.21 0.76 29.55
C GLN A 446 -18.45 0.39 30.38
N LEU A 447 -19.08 -0.76 30.11
CA LEU A 447 -20.26 -1.22 30.86
C LEU A 447 -19.83 -2.06 32.05
N GLN A 448 -20.32 -1.73 33.25
CA GLN A 448 -20.15 -2.53 34.45
C GLN A 448 -21.50 -3.01 34.97
N GLY A 449 -21.61 -4.26 35.39
CA GLY A 449 -22.84 -4.79 35.94
C GLY A 449 -22.61 -6.07 36.73
N TRP A 450 -23.58 -6.41 37.60
CA TRP A 450 -23.52 -7.66 38.37
C TRP A 450 -23.28 -8.95 37.54
N PRO A 451 -23.84 -9.12 36.32
CA PRO A 451 -23.57 -10.32 35.52
C PRO A 451 -22.24 -10.29 34.76
N LEU A 452 -21.45 -9.22 34.86
CA LEU A 452 -20.18 -9.06 34.15
C LEU A 452 -19.04 -9.32 35.14
N GLN A 453 -18.42 -10.48 35.03
CA GLN A 453 -17.43 -10.96 35.99
C GLN A 453 -16.32 -11.76 35.29
N THR A 454 -15.12 -11.73 35.87
CA THR A 454 -14.01 -12.61 35.47
C THR A 454 -14.28 -14.06 35.88
N ASP A 455 -13.41 -14.99 35.48
CA ASP A 455 -13.49 -16.39 35.88
C ASP A 455 -13.30 -16.63 37.38
N GLU A 456 -12.68 -15.69 38.10
CA GLU A 456 -12.63 -15.68 39.57
C GLU A 456 -13.88 -15.04 40.23
N GLY A 457 -14.81 -14.50 39.43
CA GLY A 457 -16.03 -13.84 39.92
C GLY A 457 -15.84 -12.38 40.31
N GLU A 458 -14.69 -11.78 40.01
CA GLU A 458 -14.43 -10.35 40.23
C GLU A 458 -15.18 -9.50 39.20
N ALA A 459 -15.59 -8.28 39.57
CA ALA A 459 -16.36 -7.42 38.66
C ALA A 459 -15.53 -7.00 37.43
N GLU A 460 -16.08 -7.22 36.24
CA GLU A 460 -15.45 -6.88 34.97
C GLU A 460 -16.15 -5.67 34.33
N THR A 461 -15.37 -4.86 33.60
CA THR A 461 -15.89 -3.82 32.69
C THR A 461 -15.80 -4.32 31.26
N VAL A 462 -16.91 -4.21 30.53
CA VAL A 462 -17.02 -4.68 29.15
C VAL A 462 -17.13 -3.49 28.20
N PRO A 463 -16.29 -3.40 27.16
CA PRO A 463 -16.39 -2.33 26.18
C PRO A 463 -17.67 -2.48 25.35
N VAL A 464 -18.46 -1.40 25.22
CA VAL A 464 -19.73 -1.41 24.48
C VAL A 464 -19.86 -0.19 23.58
N GLN A 465 -20.61 -0.34 22.49
CA GLN A 465 -21.05 0.77 21.64
C GLN A 465 -22.57 0.84 21.60
N ILE A 466 -23.15 2.03 21.81
CA ILE A 466 -24.60 2.24 21.76
C ILE A 466 -25.06 2.18 20.30
N THR A 467 -25.87 1.17 19.96
CA THR A 467 -26.39 0.98 18.60
C THR A 467 -27.83 1.45 18.44
N ARG A 468 -28.57 1.62 19.53
CA ARG A 468 -29.95 2.13 19.49
C ARG A 468 -30.25 2.95 20.73
N LEU A 469 -30.79 4.16 20.51
CA LEU A 469 -31.09 5.09 21.60
C LEU A 469 -32.53 5.60 21.44
N ASN A 470 -33.43 5.17 22.33
CA ASN A 470 -34.80 5.66 22.38
C ASN A 470 -34.96 6.74 23.46
N PRO A 471 -35.17 8.02 23.09
CA PRO A 471 -35.44 9.08 24.04
C PRO A 471 -36.91 9.01 24.49
N GLY A 472 -37.15 8.40 25.65
CA GLY A 472 -38.43 8.50 26.35
C GLY A 472 -38.63 9.89 26.98
N ALA A 473 -39.76 10.09 27.67
CA ALA A 473 -40.02 11.35 28.37
C ALA A 473 -39.16 11.49 29.64
N GLU A 474 -38.94 10.38 30.35
CA GLU A 474 -38.28 10.36 31.67
C GLU A 474 -36.90 9.69 31.63
N ALA A 475 -36.68 8.78 30.68
CA ALA A 475 -35.46 7.98 30.56
C ALA A 475 -35.14 7.68 29.09
N PHE A 476 -33.87 7.48 28.82
CA PHE A 476 -33.36 6.89 27.59
C PHE A 476 -33.37 5.36 27.72
N THR A 477 -33.98 4.66 26.77
CA THR A 477 -33.79 3.21 26.62
C THR A 477 -32.66 2.98 25.63
N VAL A 478 -31.64 2.27 26.07
CA VAL A 478 -30.38 2.06 25.35
C VAL A 478 -30.28 0.59 24.96
N GLU A 479 -29.95 0.31 23.71
CA GLU A 479 -29.33 -0.95 23.32
C GLU A 479 -27.88 -0.69 22.90
N ALA A 480 -26.98 -1.50 23.45
CA ALA A 480 -25.55 -1.45 23.16
C ALA A 480 -25.05 -2.85 22.77
N VAL A 481 -24.01 -2.90 21.94
CA VAL A 481 -23.37 -4.13 21.52
C VAL A 481 -21.93 -4.12 22.02
N GLU A 482 -21.52 -5.22 22.62
CA GLU A 482 -20.15 -5.47 23.04
C GLU A 482 -19.16 -5.26 21.89
N GLN A 483 -18.05 -4.59 22.17
CA GLN A 483 -16.97 -4.37 21.23
C GLN A 483 -15.79 -5.26 21.60
N LEU A 484 -15.86 -6.52 21.17
CA LEU A 484 -14.72 -7.41 21.18
C LEU A 484 -13.74 -6.90 20.11
N PHE A 485 -12.48 -6.69 20.46
CA PHE A 485 -11.45 -6.39 19.49
C PHE A 485 -10.19 -7.13 19.91
N GLN A 486 -9.71 -8.03 19.05
CA GLN A 486 -8.32 -8.42 19.12
C GLN A 486 -7.47 -7.19 18.77
N HIS A 487 -6.40 -6.96 19.54
CA HIS A 487 -5.51 -5.83 19.32
C HIS A 487 -4.92 -5.95 17.91
N LEU A 488 -5.30 -5.04 17.02
CA LEU A 488 -4.65 -4.86 15.73
C LEU A 488 -3.40 -4.04 15.98
N ASP A 489 -2.28 -4.47 15.41
CA ASP A 489 -0.98 -3.83 15.61
C ASP A 489 -1.05 -2.35 15.18
N PRO A 490 -0.69 -1.38 16.05
CA PRO A 490 -0.61 0.02 15.68
C PRO A 490 0.27 0.29 14.45
N GLU A 491 1.27 -0.55 14.20
CA GLU A 491 2.20 -0.43 13.06
C GLU A 491 1.55 -0.65 11.68
N ASP A 492 0.33 -1.22 11.61
CA ASP A 492 -0.42 -1.45 10.36
C ASP A 492 -0.82 -0.16 9.63
N LEU A 493 -0.88 0.97 10.33
CA LEU A 493 -1.15 2.29 9.72
C LEU A 493 0.13 3.09 9.43
N GLU A 494 1.25 2.73 10.05
CA GLU A 494 2.55 3.41 9.93
C GLU A 494 3.47 2.74 8.90
N SER A 495 3.22 1.48 8.55
CA SER A 495 3.93 0.73 7.51
C SER A 495 2.98 0.32 6.38
N ARG A 496 3.34 0.63 5.13
CA ARG A 496 2.50 0.31 3.96
C ARG A 496 3.11 -0.87 3.23
N THR A 497 2.38 -1.98 3.13
CA THR A 497 2.87 -3.18 2.44
C THR A 497 2.04 -3.47 1.19
N ILE A 498 2.73 -3.64 0.06
CA ILE A 498 2.15 -4.02 -1.23
C ILE A 498 2.71 -5.38 -1.63
N ILE A 499 1.82 -6.35 -1.76
CA ILE A 499 2.17 -7.75 -2.06
C ILE A 499 1.90 -8.01 -3.55
N ILE A 500 2.93 -8.46 -4.27
CA ILE A 500 2.88 -8.84 -5.68
C ILE A 500 2.87 -10.36 -5.74
N ASP A 501 1.68 -10.92 -5.90
CA ASP A 501 1.37 -12.36 -5.81
C ASP A 501 0.98 -12.99 -7.16
N SER A 502 1.14 -12.24 -8.24
CA SER A 502 0.86 -12.68 -9.61
C SER A 502 1.83 -12.05 -10.58
N ASN A 503 2.13 -12.76 -11.68
CA ASN A 503 3.02 -12.24 -12.72
C ASN A 503 2.44 -10.96 -13.29
N THR A 504 3.28 -9.93 -13.36
CA THR A 504 2.91 -8.61 -13.86
C THR A 504 3.99 -8.09 -14.79
N LEU A 505 3.64 -7.19 -15.69
CA LEU A 505 4.58 -6.54 -16.59
C LEU A 505 4.67 -5.05 -16.23
N ASN A 506 5.88 -4.50 -16.35
CA ASN A 506 6.17 -3.06 -16.23
C ASN A 506 5.56 -2.45 -14.98
N PHE A 507 5.90 -3.01 -13.82
CA PHE A 507 5.35 -2.60 -12.54
C PHE A 507 5.86 -1.21 -12.16
N ASP A 508 4.95 -0.27 -11.99
CA ASP A 508 5.22 1.08 -11.47
C ASP A 508 4.86 1.12 -9.98
N ALA A 509 5.90 1.20 -9.14
CA ALA A 509 5.76 1.17 -7.69
C ALA A 509 4.94 2.34 -7.15
N ARG A 510 5.10 3.53 -7.74
CA ARG A 510 4.40 4.73 -7.29
C ARG A 510 2.93 4.72 -7.72
N ALA A 511 2.66 4.34 -8.97
CA ALA A 511 1.30 4.25 -9.47
C ALA A 511 0.48 3.20 -8.70
N VAL A 512 1.05 2.04 -8.39
CA VAL A 512 0.37 1.00 -7.60
C VAL A 512 0.16 1.45 -6.15
N HIS A 513 1.14 2.12 -5.54
CA HIS A 513 0.96 2.70 -4.22
C HIS A 513 -0.17 3.71 -4.18
N ASP A 514 -0.20 4.68 -5.10
CA ASP A 514 -1.19 5.74 -5.11
C ASP A 514 -2.60 5.20 -5.42
N ALA A 515 -2.72 4.02 -6.04
CA ALA A 515 -4.00 3.34 -6.24
C ALA A 515 -4.57 2.69 -4.95
N LEU A 516 -3.75 2.51 -3.91
CA LEU A 516 -4.09 1.78 -2.68
C LEU A 516 -4.04 2.64 -1.42
N TYR A 517 -3.11 3.60 -1.38
CA TYR A 517 -2.90 4.48 -0.25
C TYR A 517 -2.96 5.95 -0.67
N PRO A 518 -3.34 6.86 0.24
CA PRO A 518 -3.21 8.29 -0.01
C PRO A 518 -1.75 8.63 -0.36
N ALA A 519 -1.55 9.63 -1.22
CA ALA A 519 -0.21 10.10 -1.59
C ALA A 519 0.65 10.29 -0.33
N PRO A 520 1.90 9.77 -0.30
CA PRO A 520 2.74 9.92 0.87
C PRO A 520 3.11 11.39 1.01
N GLU A 521 2.96 11.94 2.21
CA GLU A 521 3.51 13.27 2.55
C GLU A 521 4.89 13.07 3.17
N SER A 522 5.80 14.03 2.98
CA SER A 522 7.10 14.03 3.68
C SER A 522 6.81 13.97 5.18
N PRO A 523 7.24 12.91 5.89
CA PRO A 523 6.97 12.80 7.32
C PRO A 523 7.60 13.99 8.06
N GLY A 524 6.97 14.38 9.17
CA GLY A 524 7.49 15.44 10.02
C GLY A 524 8.89 15.09 10.54
N SER A 525 9.66 16.09 10.99
CA SER A 525 11.02 15.85 11.51
C SER A 525 11.00 14.80 12.63
N GLY A 526 11.56 13.61 12.38
CA GLY A 526 11.64 12.51 13.35
C GLY A 526 10.70 11.32 13.08
N GLU A 527 9.86 11.38 12.05
CA GLU A 527 9.03 10.26 11.58
C GLU A 527 9.59 9.70 10.27
N SER A 528 9.46 8.39 10.05
CA SER A 528 9.83 7.74 8.77
C SER A 528 8.69 6.83 8.34
N LEU A 529 8.12 7.09 7.16
CA LEU A 529 7.12 6.19 6.56
C LEU A 529 7.86 5.15 5.71
N THR A 530 7.68 3.88 6.05
CA THR A 530 8.25 2.76 5.30
C THR A 530 7.19 2.14 4.40
N ILE A 531 7.53 2.00 3.12
CA ILE A 531 6.72 1.33 2.11
C ILE A 531 7.47 0.08 1.65
N THR A 532 6.85 -1.08 1.85
CA THR A 532 7.43 -2.38 1.56
C THR A 532 6.72 -3.02 0.37
N PHE A 533 7.46 -3.31 -0.68
CA PHE A 533 7.03 -4.11 -1.82
C PHE A 533 7.52 -5.54 -1.65
N VAL A 534 6.61 -6.51 -1.59
CA VAL A 534 6.95 -7.93 -1.44
C VAL A 534 6.64 -8.65 -2.74
N ILE A 535 7.66 -9.18 -3.41
CA ILE A 535 7.50 -10.02 -4.60
C ILE A 535 7.61 -11.48 -4.18
N GLU A 536 6.48 -12.19 -4.24
CA GLU A 536 6.35 -13.57 -3.75
C GLU A 536 7.16 -14.57 -4.58
N ALA A 537 7.49 -15.72 -3.98
CA ALA A 537 8.23 -16.78 -4.64
C ALA A 537 7.49 -17.31 -5.89
N GLY A 538 8.22 -17.52 -6.98
CA GLY A 538 7.65 -17.99 -8.25
C GLY A 538 6.90 -16.92 -9.06
N ILE A 539 6.84 -15.67 -8.57
CA ILE A 539 6.27 -14.54 -9.30
C ILE A 539 7.37 -13.83 -10.10
N ILE A 540 7.04 -13.47 -11.35
CA ILE A 540 7.90 -12.67 -12.21
C ILE A 540 7.26 -11.31 -12.44
N VAL A 541 7.96 -10.26 -11.98
CA VAL A 541 7.75 -8.88 -12.43
C VAL A 541 8.61 -8.69 -13.68
N GLY A 542 7.96 -8.67 -14.85
CA GLY A 542 8.63 -8.68 -16.13
C GLY A 542 8.50 -7.39 -16.91
N SER A 543 9.09 -7.31 -18.10
CA SER A 543 8.84 -6.23 -19.05
C SER A 543 8.24 -6.75 -20.36
N GLU A 544 7.33 -5.97 -20.93
CA GLU A 544 6.74 -6.27 -22.24
C GLU A 544 7.62 -5.82 -23.43
N SER A 545 8.58 -4.94 -23.20
CA SER A 545 9.44 -4.32 -24.23
C SER A 545 10.83 -4.02 -23.68
N PRO A 546 11.91 -4.17 -24.47
CA PRO A 546 13.26 -3.83 -24.02
C PRO A 546 13.43 -2.32 -23.69
N THR A 547 12.52 -1.47 -24.15
CA THR A 547 12.56 -0.02 -23.87
C THR A 547 11.91 0.38 -22.54
N LEU A 548 11.26 -0.55 -21.84
CA LEU A 548 10.59 -0.30 -20.57
C LEU A 548 11.24 -1.19 -19.48
N PRO A 549 11.47 -0.66 -18.27
CA PRO A 549 11.95 -1.47 -17.16
C PRO A 549 10.87 -2.46 -16.70
N ALA A 550 11.29 -3.59 -16.14
CA ALA A 550 10.35 -4.54 -15.56
C ALA A 550 9.72 -4.02 -14.26
N PHE A 551 10.53 -3.38 -13.41
CA PHE A 551 10.11 -2.71 -12.18
C PHE A 551 10.67 -1.29 -12.17
N ASP A 552 9.79 -0.29 -12.10
CA ASP A 552 10.14 1.12 -11.94
C ASP A 552 9.79 1.58 -10.52
N VAL A 553 10.80 2.05 -9.78
CA VAL A 553 10.60 2.63 -8.44
C VAL A 553 9.86 3.98 -8.51
N ALA A 554 10.03 4.73 -9.60
CA ALA A 554 9.53 6.10 -9.78
C ALA A 554 9.99 7.08 -8.68
N ASP A 555 9.36 8.26 -8.64
CA ASP A 555 9.73 9.37 -7.75
C ASP A 555 8.91 9.38 -6.45
N TRP A 556 9.59 9.64 -5.33
CA TRP A 556 9.00 9.71 -3.98
C TRP A 556 9.38 11.01 -3.26
N PRO A 557 8.54 11.52 -2.36
CA PRO A 557 8.91 12.62 -1.47
C PRO A 557 10.10 12.26 -0.58
N ASP A 558 10.87 13.26 -0.18
CA ASP A 558 11.98 13.09 0.77
C ASP A 558 11.49 12.46 2.09
N GLY A 559 12.30 11.59 2.69
CA GLY A 559 12.02 10.96 3.99
C GLY A 559 11.17 9.68 3.94
N ILE A 560 10.76 9.25 2.74
CA ILE A 560 10.10 7.95 2.54
C ILE A 560 11.15 6.84 2.39
N THR A 561 11.00 5.76 3.15
CA THR A 561 11.85 4.57 3.02
C THR A 561 11.16 3.55 2.13
N ILE A 562 11.76 3.23 0.98
CA ILE A 562 11.27 2.17 0.09
C ILE A 562 12.07 0.89 0.34
N VAL A 563 11.36 -0.20 0.62
CA VAL A 563 11.93 -1.54 0.81
C VAL A 563 11.35 -2.47 -0.23
N ILE A 564 12.20 -3.21 -0.94
CA ILE A 564 11.79 -4.28 -1.85
C ILE A 564 12.28 -5.60 -1.26
N VAL A 565 11.35 -6.45 -0.83
CA VAL A 565 11.63 -7.82 -0.39
C VAL A 565 11.34 -8.76 -1.54
N LEU A 566 12.39 -9.39 -2.06
CA LEU A 566 12.34 -10.15 -3.31
C LEU A 566 12.55 -11.65 -3.06
N TYR A 567 11.46 -12.42 -3.09
CA TYR A 567 11.48 -13.89 -3.16
C TYR A 567 11.34 -14.42 -4.59
N GLY A 568 10.67 -13.66 -5.46
CA GLY A 568 10.46 -13.97 -6.87
C GLY A 568 11.56 -13.44 -7.79
N ARG A 569 11.17 -13.01 -8.99
CA ARG A 569 12.11 -12.52 -10.01
C ARG A 569 11.65 -11.18 -10.59
N ILE A 570 12.58 -10.25 -10.75
CA ILE A 570 12.44 -9.07 -11.61
C ILE A 570 13.22 -9.34 -12.89
N GLN A 571 12.59 -9.23 -14.07
CA GLN A 571 13.21 -9.65 -15.33
C GLN A 571 12.89 -8.72 -16.51
N GLY A 572 13.93 -8.10 -17.09
CA GLY A 572 13.83 -7.32 -18.32
C GLY A 572 13.40 -8.15 -19.55
N ALA A 573 12.96 -7.47 -20.61
CA ALA A 573 12.61 -8.09 -21.88
C ALA A 573 13.86 -8.37 -22.73
N GLY A 574 13.85 -9.42 -23.55
CA GLY A 574 14.98 -9.76 -24.40
C GLY A 574 15.05 -8.87 -25.64
N GLY A 575 16.27 -8.53 -26.05
CA GLY A 575 16.53 -7.77 -27.26
C GLY A 575 16.24 -8.60 -28.52
N LYS A 576 15.59 -8.00 -29.52
CA LYS A 576 15.31 -8.69 -30.78
C LYS A 576 16.59 -8.97 -31.56
N GLY A 577 16.72 -10.21 -32.07
CA GLY A 577 17.79 -10.58 -32.99
C GLY A 577 17.66 -9.85 -34.33
N ALA A 578 18.78 -9.44 -34.92
CA ALA A 578 18.73 -8.64 -36.13
C ALA A 578 18.35 -9.46 -37.37
N ASP A 579 17.59 -8.86 -38.29
CA ASP A 579 17.31 -9.47 -39.58
C ASP A 579 18.60 -9.65 -40.40
N GLY A 580 18.74 -10.80 -41.05
CA GLY A 580 19.79 -11.03 -42.04
C GLY A 580 19.60 -10.12 -43.24
N PHE A 581 20.70 -9.66 -43.84
CA PHE A 581 20.67 -8.78 -45.00
C PHE A 581 21.27 -9.45 -46.25
N GLY A 582 20.63 -9.27 -47.41
CA GLY A 582 21.17 -9.74 -48.69
C GLY A 582 22.15 -8.71 -49.28
N PHE A 583 23.44 -9.05 -49.33
CA PHE A 583 24.55 -8.21 -49.84
C PHE A 583 24.76 -6.88 -49.08
N GLY A 584 25.48 -6.91 -47.95
CA GLY A 584 25.85 -5.72 -47.15
C GLY A 584 26.40 -6.08 -45.76
N THR A 585 26.66 -5.08 -44.91
CA THR A 585 26.87 -5.26 -43.46
C THR A 585 25.55 -5.73 -42.84
N GLY A 586 25.61 -6.73 -41.96
CA GLY A 586 24.49 -7.21 -41.17
C GLY A 586 23.93 -6.11 -40.28
N LYS A 587 22.68 -6.28 -39.83
CA LYS A 587 22.07 -5.36 -38.87
C LYS A 587 22.53 -5.73 -37.46
N ASP A 588 22.57 -4.73 -36.59
CA ASP A 588 22.87 -4.91 -35.19
C ASP A 588 21.64 -5.46 -34.46
N GLY A 589 21.88 -6.31 -33.46
CA GLY A 589 20.82 -6.77 -32.56
C GLY A 589 20.28 -5.61 -31.72
N GLU A 590 19.04 -5.72 -31.26
CA GLU A 590 18.47 -4.75 -30.32
C GLU A 590 18.92 -5.07 -28.88
N ASP A 591 19.06 -4.06 -28.05
CA ASP A 591 19.50 -4.22 -26.66
C ASP A 591 18.45 -4.93 -25.80
N GLY A 592 18.91 -5.60 -24.75
CA GLY A 592 18.05 -6.14 -23.71
C GLY A 592 17.47 -5.06 -22.79
N GLY A 593 16.29 -5.32 -22.23
CA GLY A 593 15.61 -4.40 -21.34
C GLY A 593 16.11 -4.43 -19.90
N VAL A 594 15.91 -3.32 -19.20
CA VAL A 594 16.28 -3.17 -17.78
C VAL A 594 15.38 -4.04 -16.89
N GLY A 595 15.96 -4.66 -15.87
CA GLY A 595 15.24 -5.34 -14.79
C GLY A 595 14.58 -4.34 -13.83
N LEU A 596 15.36 -3.80 -12.90
CA LEU A 596 14.94 -2.82 -11.91
C LEU A 596 15.49 -1.43 -12.26
N TYR A 597 14.63 -0.41 -12.32
CA TYR A 597 15.03 0.98 -12.53
C TYR A 597 14.76 1.81 -11.28
N THR A 598 15.75 2.58 -10.84
CA THR A 598 15.59 3.53 -9.73
C THR A 598 16.48 4.77 -9.87
N ARG A 599 15.97 5.90 -9.39
CA ARG A 599 16.73 7.13 -9.09
C ARG A 599 16.46 7.64 -7.67
N TYR A 600 15.69 6.87 -6.90
CA TYR A 600 15.33 7.15 -5.52
C TYR A 600 16.01 6.13 -4.59
N PRO A 601 16.55 6.53 -3.43
CA PRO A 601 17.19 5.59 -2.50
C PRO A 601 16.23 4.47 -2.07
N ILE A 602 16.65 3.21 -2.24
CA ILE A 602 15.87 2.03 -1.83
C ILE A 602 16.70 1.04 -1.01
N TYR A 603 16.01 0.22 -0.25
CA TYR A 603 16.52 -1.01 0.33
C TYR A 603 16.06 -2.20 -0.50
N LEU A 604 16.99 -3.01 -1.00
CA LEU A 604 16.71 -4.21 -1.78
C LEU A 604 17.16 -5.44 -1.00
N ASP A 605 16.18 -6.16 -0.45
CA ASP A 605 16.38 -7.36 0.33
C ASP A 605 16.06 -8.60 -0.51
N ILE A 606 17.10 -9.19 -1.10
CA ILE A 606 16.98 -10.38 -1.94
C ILE A 606 17.00 -11.62 -1.05
N GLN A 607 15.84 -12.28 -0.98
CA GLN A 607 15.64 -13.47 -0.17
C GLN A 607 16.06 -14.74 -0.91
N ASP A 608 16.04 -15.89 -0.23
CA ASP A 608 16.40 -17.18 -0.84
C ASP A 608 15.54 -17.46 -2.10
N GLY A 609 16.20 -17.53 -3.26
CA GLY A 609 15.55 -17.74 -4.56
C GLY A 609 15.20 -16.45 -5.32
N GLY A 610 15.36 -15.28 -4.69
CA GLY A 610 15.15 -13.97 -5.30
C GLY A 610 16.16 -13.66 -6.42
N GLN A 611 15.69 -13.05 -7.51
CA GLN A 611 16.51 -12.81 -8.71
C GLN A 611 16.20 -11.46 -9.39
N VAL A 612 17.24 -10.69 -9.75
CA VAL A 612 17.10 -9.47 -10.57
C VAL A 612 17.91 -9.62 -11.85
N TRP A 613 17.22 -9.71 -12.98
CA TRP A 613 17.79 -10.01 -14.29
C TRP A 613 17.50 -8.88 -15.29
N GLY A 614 18.54 -8.38 -15.93
CA GLY A 614 18.38 -7.67 -17.20
C GLY A 614 18.02 -8.64 -18.33
N GLY A 615 17.35 -8.14 -19.36
CA GLY A 615 17.18 -8.88 -20.60
C GLY A 615 18.52 -9.11 -21.30
N GLY A 616 18.68 -10.21 -22.01
CA GLY A 616 19.83 -10.41 -22.88
C GLY A 616 19.68 -9.62 -24.18
N GLY A 617 20.80 -9.20 -24.77
CA GLY A 617 20.83 -8.52 -26.05
C GLY A 617 20.49 -9.44 -27.23
N GLY A 618 19.94 -8.89 -28.30
CA GLY A 618 19.68 -9.62 -29.53
C GLY A 618 20.97 -9.94 -30.27
N GLY A 619 21.06 -11.12 -30.89
CA GLY A 619 22.19 -11.51 -31.71
C GLY A 619 22.24 -10.72 -33.03
N ALA A 620 23.45 -10.47 -33.53
CA ALA A 620 23.66 -9.79 -34.80
C ALA A 620 23.13 -10.60 -36.01
N GLY A 621 22.57 -9.90 -36.99
CA GLY A 621 22.23 -10.49 -38.29
C GLY A 621 23.48 -10.79 -39.11
N GLY A 622 23.37 -11.72 -40.06
CA GLY A 622 24.52 -12.21 -40.80
C GLY A 622 24.26 -12.67 -42.23
N LEU A 623 25.34 -13.10 -42.88
CA LEU A 623 25.33 -13.67 -44.22
C LEU A 623 26.06 -15.01 -44.20
N SER A 624 25.33 -16.09 -44.49
CA SER A 624 25.93 -17.43 -44.58
C SER A 624 27.00 -17.51 -45.69
N PRO A 625 27.94 -18.47 -45.63
CA PRO A 625 28.93 -18.70 -46.70
C PRO A 625 28.32 -18.94 -48.09
N GLY A 626 27.05 -19.33 -48.16
CA GLY A 626 26.29 -19.50 -49.41
C GLY A 626 25.60 -18.23 -49.94
N GLY A 627 25.79 -17.07 -49.27
CA GLY A 627 25.18 -15.79 -49.67
C GLY A 627 23.72 -15.63 -49.24
N PHE A 628 23.22 -16.46 -48.32
CA PHE A 628 21.87 -16.34 -47.77
C PHE A 628 21.87 -15.49 -46.51
N ALA A 629 20.92 -14.56 -46.42
CA ALA A 629 20.63 -13.80 -45.21
C ALA A 629 20.26 -14.74 -44.06
N VAL A 630 20.91 -14.60 -42.91
CA VAL A 630 20.64 -15.38 -41.69
C VAL A 630 20.35 -14.41 -40.54
N GLY A 631 19.26 -14.65 -39.83
CA GLY A 631 18.87 -13.82 -38.68
C GLY A 631 19.68 -14.16 -37.44
N GLY A 632 19.86 -13.18 -36.56
CA GLY A 632 20.39 -13.40 -35.21
C GLY A 632 19.33 -13.99 -34.27
N GLY A 633 19.80 -14.69 -33.24
CA GLY A 633 18.97 -15.20 -32.17
C GLY A 633 18.40 -14.07 -31.30
N GLY A 634 17.19 -14.24 -30.77
CA GLY A 634 16.61 -13.27 -29.84
C GLY A 634 17.17 -13.41 -28.42
N GLY A 635 17.40 -12.32 -27.71
CA GLY A 635 17.91 -12.34 -26.35
C GLY A 635 16.95 -12.95 -25.32
N GLN A 636 17.47 -13.48 -24.22
CA GLN A 636 16.66 -13.99 -23.10
C GLN A 636 15.90 -12.83 -22.41
N GLY A 637 14.68 -13.07 -21.92
CA GLY A 637 13.94 -12.08 -21.15
C GLY A 637 12.52 -12.55 -20.84
N GLN A 638 11.78 -11.87 -19.96
CA GLN A 638 10.43 -12.33 -19.59
C GLN A 638 9.58 -12.55 -20.84
N ILE A 639 9.54 -11.53 -21.70
CA ILE A 639 9.25 -11.71 -23.11
C ILE A 639 10.61 -11.81 -23.80
N GLY A 640 10.92 -12.99 -24.31
CA GLY A 640 12.16 -13.22 -25.06
C GLY A 640 12.19 -12.41 -26.34
N GLY A 641 13.39 -11.99 -26.73
CA GLY A 641 13.59 -11.24 -27.96
C GLY A 641 13.10 -12.03 -29.16
N ASN A 642 12.42 -11.37 -30.10
CA ASN A 642 12.02 -12.02 -31.34
C ASN A 642 13.27 -12.41 -32.15
N ALA A 643 13.18 -13.52 -32.89
CA ALA A 643 14.22 -13.92 -33.83
C ALA A 643 14.38 -12.90 -34.96
N GLY A 644 15.60 -12.76 -35.46
CA GLY A 644 15.86 -12.04 -36.71
C GLY A 644 15.27 -12.77 -37.92
N GLY A 645 14.67 -12.01 -38.85
CA GLY A 645 14.19 -12.54 -40.12
C GLY A 645 15.34 -12.97 -41.03
N GLY A 646 15.19 -14.11 -41.72
CA GLY A 646 16.24 -14.63 -42.61
C GLY A 646 15.73 -15.66 -43.60
N TYR A 647 16.67 -16.35 -44.26
CA TYR A 647 16.36 -17.41 -45.20
C TYR A 647 15.66 -18.58 -44.48
N SER A 648 14.47 -18.96 -44.95
CA SER A 648 13.55 -19.87 -44.24
C SER A 648 14.08 -21.29 -43.93
N LYS A 649 15.22 -21.69 -44.52
CA LYS A 649 15.89 -22.97 -44.23
C LYS A 649 16.96 -22.87 -43.14
N LEU A 650 17.26 -21.66 -42.66
CA LEU A 650 18.17 -21.35 -41.56
C LEU A 650 17.47 -20.38 -40.59
N PRO A 651 16.34 -20.78 -39.97
CA PRO A 651 15.60 -19.91 -39.08
C PRO A 651 16.37 -19.72 -37.76
N ALA A 652 16.53 -18.46 -37.34
CA ALA A 652 16.88 -18.17 -35.95
C ALA A 652 15.70 -18.45 -35.04
N THR A 653 15.97 -18.65 -33.75
CA THR A 653 14.93 -18.82 -32.73
C THR A 653 14.79 -17.57 -31.88
N ALA A 654 13.58 -17.35 -31.38
CA ALA A 654 13.32 -16.31 -30.40
C ALA A 654 13.92 -16.75 -29.06
N GLY A 655 14.28 -15.77 -28.24
CA GLY A 655 14.58 -16.02 -26.83
C GLY A 655 13.33 -16.48 -26.07
N THR A 656 13.55 -16.94 -24.86
CA THR A 656 12.52 -17.34 -23.89
C THR A 656 12.80 -16.68 -22.54
N SER A 657 11.94 -16.92 -21.54
CA SER A 657 12.20 -16.45 -20.17
C SER A 657 13.46 -17.07 -19.56
N GLU A 658 13.84 -18.28 -19.97
CA GLU A 658 14.93 -19.03 -19.34
C GLU A 658 16.16 -19.24 -20.24
N ALA A 659 16.09 -18.89 -21.53
CA ALA A 659 17.18 -19.13 -22.46
C ALA A 659 17.18 -18.15 -23.63
N PRO A 660 18.36 -17.77 -24.16
CA PRO A 660 18.46 -17.05 -25.42
C PRO A 660 18.02 -17.90 -26.61
N GLY A 661 17.74 -17.22 -27.71
CA GLY A 661 17.51 -17.81 -29.02
C GLY A 661 18.82 -18.06 -29.75
N GLU A 662 18.85 -19.13 -30.52
CA GLU A 662 19.97 -19.52 -31.36
C GLU A 662 19.88 -18.80 -32.72
N ALA A 663 21.03 -18.47 -33.28
CA ALA A 663 21.15 -17.93 -34.61
C ALA A 663 20.72 -18.96 -35.67
N GLY A 664 20.31 -18.46 -36.84
CA GLY A 664 20.00 -19.35 -37.97
C GLY A 664 21.22 -20.13 -38.49
N SER A 665 22.43 -19.67 -38.18
CA SER A 665 23.71 -20.34 -38.44
C SER A 665 24.85 -19.62 -37.72
N SER A 666 26.04 -20.21 -37.67
CA SER A 666 27.27 -19.60 -37.13
C SER A 666 27.79 -18.36 -37.88
N ALA A 667 27.06 -17.87 -38.89
CA ALA A 667 27.36 -16.61 -39.58
C ALA A 667 26.55 -15.41 -39.06
N ALA A 668 25.60 -15.65 -38.15
CA ALA A 668 24.90 -14.66 -37.34
C ALA A 668 25.22 -14.95 -35.86
N GLY A 669 24.84 -14.04 -34.96
CA GLY A 669 25.05 -14.20 -33.52
C GLY A 669 23.85 -14.78 -32.80
N ASP A 670 24.11 -15.58 -31.77
CA ASP A 670 23.10 -16.04 -30.81
C ASP A 670 22.63 -14.86 -29.93
N GLY A 671 21.44 -14.99 -29.35
CA GLY A 671 20.97 -14.03 -28.34
C GLY A 671 21.78 -14.13 -27.05
N GLY A 672 21.86 -13.03 -26.30
CA GLY A 672 22.47 -13.00 -24.98
C GLY A 672 21.60 -13.68 -23.93
N SER A 673 22.23 -14.36 -22.96
CA SER A 673 21.57 -14.77 -21.71
C SER A 673 21.24 -13.54 -20.84
N GLN A 674 20.60 -13.75 -19.68
CA GLN A 674 20.24 -12.69 -18.74
C GLN A 674 21.38 -11.67 -18.50
N GLY A 675 21.10 -10.40 -18.79
CA GLY A 675 22.04 -9.28 -18.67
C GLY A 675 23.35 -9.42 -19.47
N GLN A 676 23.40 -10.31 -20.47
CA GLN A 676 24.55 -10.47 -21.37
C GLN A 676 24.25 -9.89 -22.74
N ASP A 677 25.29 -9.38 -23.40
CA ASP A 677 25.22 -8.92 -24.78
C ASP A 677 24.88 -10.08 -25.72
N GLY A 678 24.19 -9.76 -26.81
CA GLY A 678 24.04 -10.67 -27.93
C GLY A 678 25.38 -10.95 -28.60
N GLU A 679 25.51 -12.11 -29.24
CA GLU A 679 26.74 -12.38 -29.97
C GLU A 679 26.83 -11.52 -31.23
N SER A 680 28.04 -11.03 -31.50
CA SER A 680 28.32 -10.27 -32.71
C SER A 680 28.60 -11.18 -33.90
N SER A 681 28.29 -10.72 -35.10
CA SER A 681 28.64 -11.39 -36.36
C SER A 681 29.82 -10.67 -37.03
N PRO A 682 30.45 -11.25 -38.07
CA PRO A 682 31.45 -10.53 -38.86
C PRO A 682 30.94 -9.25 -39.55
N SER A 683 29.62 -9.01 -39.50
CA SER A 683 28.95 -7.99 -40.29
C SER A 683 28.02 -7.05 -39.50
N GLY A 684 27.79 -7.30 -38.21
CA GLY A 684 26.99 -6.48 -37.29
C GLY A 684 27.30 -6.81 -35.84
N THR A 685 26.97 -5.92 -34.91
CA THR A 685 27.17 -6.12 -33.47
C THR A 685 25.93 -6.74 -32.82
N GLY A 686 26.14 -7.57 -31.79
CA GLY A 686 25.02 -7.95 -30.93
C GLY A 686 24.54 -6.73 -30.15
N GLY A 687 23.26 -6.73 -29.76
CA GLY A 687 22.73 -5.72 -28.86
C GLY A 687 23.32 -5.88 -27.46
N ASP A 688 23.38 -4.80 -26.70
CA ASP A 688 23.90 -4.82 -25.33
C ASP A 688 22.95 -5.59 -24.41
N GLY A 689 23.50 -6.23 -23.38
CA GLY A 689 22.72 -6.81 -22.30
C GLY A 689 22.02 -5.72 -21.48
N GLY A 690 20.75 -5.92 -21.19
CA GLY A 690 20.01 -5.05 -20.29
C GLY A 690 20.62 -5.05 -18.90
N LEU A 691 20.59 -3.89 -18.23
CA LEU A 691 21.05 -3.78 -16.85
C LEU A 691 20.09 -4.52 -15.91
N SER A 692 20.63 -5.35 -15.00
CA SER A 692 19.82 -5.92 -13.92
C SER A 692 19.25 -4.82 -13.02
N ILE A 693 20.09 -3.85 -12.65
CA ILE A 693 19.68 -2.66 -11.91
C ILE A 693 20.25 -1.44 -12.63
N ASP A 694 19.37 -0.58 -13.13
CA ASP A 694 19.74 0.77 -13.58
C ASP A 694 19.52 1.74 -12.41
N GLY A 695 20.62 2.27 -11.86
CA GLY A 695 20.62 3.10 -10.65
C GLY A 695 21.10 2.38 -9.39
N ASP A 696 22.00 1.41 -9.53
CA ASP A 696 22.65 0.67 -8.44
C ASP A 696 23.21 1.57 -7.32
N GLY A 697 23.72 2.76 -7.67
CA GLY A 697 24.16 3.76 -6.69
C GLY A 697 23.08 4.30 -5.74
N TYR A 698 21.81 4.03 -6.01
CA TYR A 698 20.67 4.34 -5.13
C TYR A 698 20.20 3.12 -4.32
N VAL A 699 20.83 1.95 -4.48
CA VAL A 699 20.41 0.71 -3.83
C VAL A 699 21.29 0.41 -2.63
N THR A 700 20.66 0.21 -1.48
CA THR A 700 21.27 -0.41 -0.30
C THR A 700 20.78 -1.85 -0.22
N PHE A 701 21.69 -2.84 -0.19
CA PHE A 701 21.29 -4.24 -0.08
C PHE A 701 20.97 -4.63 1.36
N GLY A 702 19.91 -5.42 1.53
CA GLY A 702 19.39 -5.83 2.83
C GLY A 702 18.29 -4.90 3.36
N LEU A 703 17.81 -5.20 4.56
CA LEU A 703 16.79 -4.40 5.23
C LEU A 703 17.38 -3.10 5.80
N PRO A 704 16.57 -2.02 5.94
CA PRO A 704 16.99 -0.85 6.67
C PRO A 704 17.41 -1.22 8.10
N PRO A 705 18.45 -0.57 8.67
CA PRO A 705 18.78 -0.75 10.08
C PRO A 705 17.52 -0.45 10.90
N SER A 706 17.14 -1.38 11.77
CA SER A 706 15.90 -1.27 12.53
C SER A 706 15.93 -0.04 13.44
N GLY A 707 15.30 1.04 12.97
CA GLY A 707 14.97 2.19 13.78
C GLY A 707 13.92 1.74 14.80
N SER A 708 14.34 1.48 16.04
CA SER A 708 13.36 1.32 17.12
C SER A 708 12.67 2.66 17.33
N GLY A 709 11.35 2.65 17.09
CA GLY A 709 10.45 3.72 17.50
C GLY A 709 10.61 4.07 18.97
N SER A 710 10.41 5.34 19.25
CA SER A 710 10.44 6.00 20.55
C SER A 710 9.91 5.16 21.72
N GLY A 711 10.82 4.76 22.62
CA GLY A 711 10.52 4.26 23.95
C GLY A 711 11.50 4.87 24.96
N SER A 712 11.07 5.92 25.65
CA SER A 712 11.80 6.51 26.77
C SER A 712 12.05 5.49 27.87
N GLY A 713 13.30 5.03 28.01
CA GLY A 713 13.74 4.14 29.07
C GLY A 713 15.25 4.16 29.20
N SER A 714 15.77 4.96 30.12
CA SER A 714 17.18 4.98 30.51
C SER A 714 17.65 3.60 30.97
N GLY A 715 18.49 2.94 30.17
CA GLY A 715 19.13 1.68 30.52
C GLY A 715 20.42 1.49 29.72
N SER A 716 21.54 1.90 30.30
CA SER A 716 22.90 1.64 29.80
C SER A 716 23.12 0.12 29.63
N GLY A 717 23.13 -0.36 28.39
CA GLY A 717 23.61 -1.69 28.01
C GLY A 717 24.37 -1.56 26.69
N GLY A 718 25.70 -1.64 26.74
CA GLY A 718 26.56 -1.53 25.57
C GLY A 718 26.31 -2.66 24.58
N GLY A 719 25.76 -2.33 23.42
CA GLY A 719 25.86 -3.15 22.22
C GLY A 719 27.20 -2.86 21.55
N THR A 720 27.99 -3.91 21.32
CA THR A 720 29.23 -3.86 20.56
C THR A 720 28.92 -3.54 19.10
N GLU A 721 29.43 -2.41 18.62
CA GLU A 721 29.53 -2.10 17.17
C GLU A 721 30.16 -3.29 16.42
N PRO A 722 29.70 -3.62 15.20
CA PRO A 722 30.30 -4.68 14.40
C PRO A 722 31.78 -4.38 14.11
N LEU A 723 32.61 -5.42 14.09
CA LEU A 723 34.03 -5.31 13.75
C LEU A 723 34.19 -5.06 12.24
N ALA A 724 34.62 -3.87 11.85
CA ALA A 724 34.93 -3.52 10.46
C ALA A 724 36.45 -3.49 10.21
N ILE A 725 36.88 -3.91 9.01
CA ILE A 725 38.29 -3.83 8.59
C ILE A 725 38.36 -3.17 7.21
N ASP A 726 38.82 -1.92 7.18
CA ASP A 726 38.98 -1.13 5.97
C ASP A 726 40.40 -1.18 5.42
N TYR A 727 40.54 -1.28 4.11
CA TYR A 727 41.82 -1.11 3.43
C TYR A 727 42.15 0.38 3.26
N LEU A 728 43.32 0.80 3.73
CA LEU A 728 43.73 2.21 3.61
C LEU A 728 44.70 2.46 2.45
N THR A 729 45.77 1.67 2.35
CA THR A 729 46.80 1.85 1.31
C THR A 729 47.81 0.70 1.26
N THR A 730 48.51 0.59 0.13
CA THR A 730 49.72 -0.25 -0.03
C THR A 730 50.90 0.58 -0.53
N LEU A 731 52.11 0.24 -0.09
CA LEU A 731 53.36 0.73 -0.64
C LEU A 731 54.14 -0.40 -1.29
N VAL A 732 54.44 -0.23 -2.59
CA VAL A 732 55.33 -1.10 -3.36
C VAL A 732 56.57 -0.32 -3.75
N LYS A 733 57.74 -0.72 -3.25
CA LYS A 733 59.02 -0.11 -3.66
C LYS A 733 60.06 -1.18 -3.97
N ASN A 734 60.48 -1.22 -5.23
CA ASN A 734 61.52 -2.12 -5.75
C ASN A 734 62.92 -1.50 -5.65
N THR A 735 63.21 -0.80 -4.55
CA THR A 735 64.46 -0.05 -4.34
C THR A 735 65.22 -0.55 -3.12
N ASN A 736 66.55 -0.59 -3.20
CA ASN A 736 67.40 -1.06 -2.11
C ASN A 736 67.44 -0.08 -0.93
N GLN A 737 66.43 -0.16 -0.06
CA GLN A 737 66.31 0.68 1.13
C GLN A 737 66.14 -0.17 2.39
N THR A 738 66.54 0.41 3.52
CA THR A 738 66.40 -0.20 4.86
C THR A 738 65.08 0.23 5.53
N THR A 739 64.59 1.43 5.21
CA THR A 739 63.33 1.97 5.73
C THR A 739 62.43 2.37 4.57
N TYR A 740 61.17 1.98 4.67
CA TYR A 740 60.11 2.23 3.70
C TYR A 740 59.07 3.14 4.32
N ASP A 741 59.01 4.38 3.83
CA ASP A 741 58.09 5.42 4.28
C ASP A 741 56.90 5.50 3.32
N PHE A 742 55.69 5.41 3.89
CA PHE A 742 54.40 5.52 3.22
C PHE A 742 53.98 6.97 2.99
N GLY A 743 54.70 7.93 3.59
CA GLY A 743 54.24 9.31 3.66
C GLY A 743 53.05 9.42 4.61
N ASN A 744 52.18 10.39 4.35
CA ASN A 744 51.01 10.67 5.16
C ASN A 744 49.82 9.86 4.65
N VAL A 745 49.32 8.94 5.48
CA VAL A 745 48.14 8.11 5.21
C VAL A 745 46.95 8.69 5.98
N THR A 746 45.81 8.86 5.32
CA THR A 746 44.59 9.38 5.95
C THR A 746 43.82 8.26 6.61
N VAL A 747 43.59 8.38 7.91
CA VAL A 747 42.76 7.46 8.70
C VAL A 747 41.36 8.08 8.84
N PRO A 748 40.29 7.46 8.32
CA PRO A 748 38.94 8.05 8.28
C PRO A 748 38.29 8.20 9.66
N GLU A 749 38.54 7.27 10.58
CA GLU A 749 37.96 7.24 11.93
C GLU A 749 38.92 6.64 12.98
N ASP A 750 38.57 6.75 14.26
CA ASP A 750 39.39 6.22 15.36
C ASP A 750 39.39 4.68 15.34
N GLY A 751 40.56 4.04 15.42
CA GLY A 751 40.64 2.59 15.34
C GLY A 751 42.05 2.03 15.56
N THR A 752 42.27 0.77 15.18
CA THR A 752 43.59 0.12 15.25
C THR A 752 44.12 -0.12 13.85
N LEU A 753 45.26 0.49 13.51
CA LEU A 753 45.96 0.17 12.27
C LEU A 753 46.60 -1.20 12.39
N VAL A 754 46.46 -2.01 11.34
CA VAL A 754 47.17 -3.29 11.17
C VAL A 754 48.05 -3.20 9.92
N PHE A 755 49.32 -3.52 10.10
CA PHE A 755 50.34 -3.46 9.04
C PHE A 755 50.71 -4.88 8.62
N ALA A 756 50.50 -5.22 7.36
CA ALA A 756 51.00 -6.45 6.76
C ALA A 756 52.28 -6.15 5.99
N VAL A 757 53.38 -6.86 6.30
CA VAL A 757 54.70 -6.61 5.69
C VAL A 757 55.28 -7.88 5.12
N ALA A 758 55.78 -7.83 3.88
CA ALA A 758 56.70 -8.83 3.32
C ALA A 758 57.87 -8.19 2.57
N GLY A 759 59.08 -8.63 2.90
CA GLY A 759 60.33 -8.24 2.24
C GLY A 759 60.85 -9.35 1.34
N ILE A 760 61.68 -9.02 0.34
CA ILE A 760 62.33 -10.01 -0.53
C ILE A 760 63.83 -9.75 -0.59
N GLY A 761 64.61 -10.76 -0.24
CA GLY A 761 66.07 -10.67 -0.16
C GLY A 761 66.78 -11.96 -0.56
N LEU A 762 68.10 -11.87 -0.74
CA LEU A 762 68.99 -13.00 -1.05
C LEU A 762 69.78 -13.52 0.17
N HIS A 763 69.54 -13.00 1.38
CA HIS A 763 70.23 -13.37 2.61
C HIS A 763 69.32 -13.20 3.83
N SER A 764 69.65 -13.85 4.97
CA SER A 764 68.93 -13.78 6.25
C SER A 764 68.73 -12.32 6.71
N ARG A 765 67.53 -11.78 6.49
CA ARG A 765 67.10 -10.43 6.88
C ARG A 765 65.73 -10.56 7.55
N GLN A 766 65.40 -9.64 8.44
CA GLN A 766 64.16 -9.67 9.21
C GLN A 766 63.48 -8.31 9.16
N VAL A 767 62.15 -8.31 9.21
CA VAL A 767 61.38 -7.09 9.52
C VAL A 767 61.75 -6.70 10.96
N SER A 768 62.31 -5.50 11.14
CA SER A 768 62.87 -5.08 12.43
C SER A 768 61.91 -4.25 13.27
N SER A 769 61.12 -3.37 12.64
CA SER A 769 60.12 -2.54 13.33
C SER A 769 59.16 -1.84 12.37
N ALA A 770 57.97 -1.49 12.85
CA ALA A 770 57.06 -0.55 12.22
C ALA A 770 56.79 0.64 13.17
N LYS A 771 56.48 1.81 12.59
CA LYS A 771 56.20 3.04 13.34
C LYS A 771 55.06 3.82 12.72
N VAL A 772 54.26 4.46 13.57
CA VAL A 772 53.27 5.49 13.21
C VAL A 772 53.64 6.78 13.94
N ASP A 773 53.79 7.88 13.22
CA ASP A 773 54.24 9.18 13.73
C ASP A 773 55.51 9.07 14.61
N ASP A 774 56.46 8.26 14.12
CA ASP A 774 57.73 7.90 14.75
C ASP A 774 57.66 7.10 16.08
N VAL A 775 56.44 6.75 16.54
CA VAL A 775 56.17 5.86 17.68
C VAL A 775 56.15 4.41 17.21
N ALA A 776 56.72 3.47 17.99
CA ALA A 776 56.79 2.07 17.62
C ALA A 776 55.41 1.38 17.69
N ALA A 777 55.06 0.64 16.64
CA ALA A 777 53.90 -0.24 16.59
C ALA A 777 54.22 -1.60 17.20
N ASP A 778 53.22 -2.28 17.75
CA ASP A 778 53.36 -3.57 18.39
C ASP A 778 53.46 -4.69 17.36
N LEU A 779 54.41 -5.61 17.53
CA LEU A 779 54.56 -6.77 16.66
C LEU A 779 53.51 -7.83 17.04
N ILE A 780 52.66 -8.19 16.09
CA ILE A 780 51.69 -9.29 16.25
C ILE A 780 52.38 -10.62 15.99
N GLU A 781 53.00 -10.76 14.82
CA GLU A 781 53.58 -12.04 14.39
C GLU A 781 54.67 -11.82 13.34
N ARG A 782 55.64 -12.74 13.25
CA ARG A 782 56.71 -12.68 12.23
C ARG A 782 57.15 -14.05 11.78
N THR A 783 57.22 -14.23 10.45
CA THR A 783 57.88 -15.38 9.84
C THR A 783 59.29 -15.02 9.40
N ASP A 784 60.28 -15.64 10.05
CA ASP A 784 61.67 -15.50 9.70
C ASP A 784 62.04 -16.49 8.58
N SER A 785 62.16 -15.96 7.36
CA SER A 785 62.62 -16.72 6.20
C SER A 785 63.80 -16.01 5.52
N THR A 786 64.72 -16.79 4.96
CA THR A 786 65.94 -16.28 4.30
C THR A 786 65.65 -15.61 2.95
N ASN A 787 64.45 -15.83 2.39
CA ASN A 787 64.09 -15.46 1.03
C ASN A 787 62.90 -14.49 0.97
N VAL A 788 61.92 -14.65 1.86
CA VAL A 788 60.68 -13.85 1.97
C VAL A 788 60.33 -13.65 3.45
N PRO A 789 60.99 -12.75 4.20
CA PRO A 789 60.57 -12.42 5.57
C PRO A 789 59.23 -11.69 5.58
N SER A 790 58.32 -12.07 6.49
CA SER A 790 57.01 -11.41 6.65
C SER A 790 56.67 -11.13 8.11
N ALA A 791 55.88 -10.09 8.38
CA ALA A 791 55.44 -9.70 9.72
C ALA A 791 54.12 -8.94 9.71
N PHE A 792 53.38 -9.02 10.82
CA PHE A 792 52.24 -8.16 11.12
C PHE A 792 52.51 -7.28 12.33
N PHE A 793 52.10 -6.02 12.26
CA PHE A 793 52.13 -5.10 13.40
C PHE A 793 50.74 -4.49 13.63
N SER A 794 50.48 -3.96 14.81
CA SER A 794 49.31 -3.11 15.06
C SER A 794 49.61 -1.89 15.91
N MET A 795 48.79 -0.85 15.76
CA MET A 795 48.84 0.33 16.61
C MET A 795 47.49 1.05 16.66
N PRO A 796 46.94 1.33 17.86
CA PRO A 796 45.74 2.17 17.99
C PRO A 796 46.06 3.62 17.60
N VAL A 797 45.18 4.23 16.81
CA VAL A 797 45.30 5.59 16.32
C VAL A 797 43.93 6.28 16.32
N SER A 798 43.93 7.60 16.45
CA SER A 798 42.75 8.40 16.13
C SER A 798 42.69 8.76 14.64
N ALA A 799 41.54 9.24 14.19
CA ALA A 799 41.29 9.74 12.85
C ALA A 799 42.26 10.87 12.46
N GLY A 800 42.54 10.98 11.17
CA GLY A 800 43.38 12.02 10.57
C GLY A 800 44.63 11.48 9.87
N SER A 801 45.49 12.39 9.45
CA SER A 801 46.69 12.04 8.68
C SER A 801 47.81 11.51 9.58
N ARG A 802 48.39 10.35 9.24
CA ARG A 802 49.42 9.63 10.03
C ARG A 802 50.61 9.27 9.16
N ASN A 803 51.83 9.47 9.65
CA ASN A 803 53.05 9.08 8.95
C ASN A 803 53.47 7.65 9.32
N ILE A 804 53.57 6.76 8.34
CA ILE A 804 53.82 5.33 8.58
C ILE A 804 55.16 4.90 7.98
N LYS A 805 56.00 4.23 8.79
CA LYS A 805 57.33 3.74 8.38
C LYS A 805 57.57 2.30 8.81
N VAL A 806 58.14 1.50 7.92
CA VAL A 806 58.57 0.13 8.21
C VAL A 806 60.08 0.01 7.97
N THR A 807 60.79 -0.60 8.92
CA THR A 807 62.25 -0.78 8.86
C THR A 807 62.62 -2.26 8.90
N PHE A 808 63.64 -2.62 8.12
CA PHE A 808 64.22 -3.96 8.05
C PHE A 808 65.62 -3.96 8.65
N SER A 809 66.11 -5.13 9.09
CA SER A 809 67.45 -5.27 9.69
C SER A 809 68.62 -5.05 8.71
N GLY A 810 68.34 -4.80 7.43
CA GLY A 810 69.29 -4.39 6.38
C GLY A 810 68.58 -4.08 5.05
N SER A 811 69.29 -3.52 4.05
CA SER A 811 68.66 -3.11 2.78
C SER A 811 68.12 -4.31 1.97
N MET A 812 66.91 -4.20 1.42
CA MET A 812 66.31 -5.27 0.61
C MET A 812 66.68 -5.14 -0.87
N GLN A 813 67.28 -6.18 -1.46
CA GLN A 813 67.83 -6.14 -2.83
C GLN A 813 66.78 -6.17 -3.96
N ALA A 814 65.56 -6.59 -3.64
CA ALA A 814 64.46 -6.74 -4.60
C ALA A 814 63.18 -6.00 -4.16
N GLY A 815 63.28 -5.15 -3.13
CA GLY A 815 62.16 -4.37 -2.60
C GLY A 815 61.39 -5.02 -1.44
N ALA A 816 60.42 -4.27 -0.93
CA ALA A 816 59.45 -4.71 0.07
C ALA A 816 58.04 -4.24 -0.32
N ARG A 817 57.04 -5.01 0.12
CA ARG A 817 55.62 -4.65 0.04
C ARG A 817 55.06 -4.58 1.44
N CYS A 818 54.34 -3.51 1.72
CA CYS A 818 53.57 -3.46 2.95
C CYS A 818 52.24 -2.75 2.72
N SER A 819 51.21 -3.27 3.39
CA SER A 819 49.81 -2.86 3.27
C SER A 819 49.29 -2.47 4.65
N VAL A 820 48.40 -1.49 4.68
CA VAL A 820 47.85 -0.90 5.91
C VAL A 820 46.34 -0.99 5.88
N TYR A 821 45.78 -1.54 6.96
CA TYR A 821 44.35 -1.70 7.20
C TYR A 821 43.96 -0.96 8.47
N LEU A 822 42.71 -0.49 8.57
CA LEU A 822 42.11 0.04 9.79
C LEU A 822 41.07 -0.93 10.31
N LYS A 823 41.19 -1.31 11.58
CA LYS A 823 40.15 -2.05 12.31
C LYS A 823 39.39 -1.11 13.23
N THR A 824 38.06 -1.08 13.15
CA THR A 824 37.18 -0.41 14.12
C THR A 824 36.36 -1.43 14.91
N GLY A 825 36.08 -1.15 16.20
CA GLY A 825 35.41 -2.07 17.14
C GLY A 825 36.31 -2.81 18.16
N GLY A 826 35.69 -3.39 19.20
CA GLY A 826 36.32 -3.91 20.43
C GLY A 826 37.32 -5.07 20.25
N VAL A 827 38.19 -5.29 21.24
CA VAL A 827 39.31 -6.24 21.17
C VAL A 827 38.92 -7.61 21.76
N SER A 828 38.79 -8.64 20.93
CA SER A 828 38.90 -10.03 21.38
C SER A 828 39.85 -10.88 20.53
N ASP A 829 40.57 -11.75 21.23
CA ASP A 829 41.65 -12.67 20.87
C ASP A 829 41.94 -12.98 19.39
N LEU A 830 43.19 -12.71 19.00
CA LEU A 830 43.82 -13.17 17.76
C LEU A 830 44.07 -14.69 17.81
N ALA A 831 43.50 -15.45 16.88
CA ALA A 831 43.81 -16.87 16.68
C ALA A 831 44.72 -17.05 15.45
N TYR A 832 45.73 -17.93 15.57
CA TYR A 832 46.85 -18.07 14.62
C TYR A 832 46.99 -19.50 14.09
N ASP A 833 47.30 -19.64 12.80
CA ASP A 833 47.78 -20.88 12.18
C ASP A 833 48.92 -20.58 11.17
N SER A 834 49.95 -21.43 11.12
CA SER A 834 51.09 -21.27 10.20
C SER A 834 51.60 -22.59 9.62
N GLY A 835 52.02 -22.54 8.36
CA GLY A 835 52.67 -23.66 7.67
C GLY A 835 53.77 -23.19 6.71
N LYS A 836 54.93 -23.87 6.73
CA LYS A 836 55.96 -23.79 5.69
C LYS A 836 55.83 -24.98 4.76
N VAL A 837 55.75 -24.77 3.45
CA VAL A 837 55.76 -25.88 2.47
C VAL A 837 56.56 -25.52 1.22
N GLU A 838 57.36 -26.49 0.76
CA GLU A 838 58.15 -26.41 -0.47
C GLU A 838 57.49 -27.29 -1.57
N ASN A 839 57.10 -26.64 -2.67
CA ASN A 839 56.61 -27.16 -3.96
C ASN A 839 55.13 -27.59 -4.06
N VAL A 840 54.37 -26.80 -4.86
CA VAL A 840 52.96 -26.91 -5.29
C VAL A 840 51.96 -27.26 -4.17
N LEU A 841 51.06 -26.32 -3.84
CA LEU A 841 50.12 -26.55 -2.74
C LEU A 841 48.80 -25.79 -2.95
N ASP A 842 47.69 -26.54 -2.89
CA ASP A 842 46.38 -26.01 -2.50
C ASP A 842 46.34 -25.98 -0.97
N ILE A 843 46.08 -24.81 -0.40
CA ILE A 843 46.04 -24.61 1.06
C ILE A 843 44.59 -24.41 1.46
N ASN A 844 44.12 -25.21 2.43
CA ASN A 844 42.82 -25.04 3.07
C ASN A 844 43.05 -24.50 4.49
N ILE A 845 42.41 -23.38 4.84
CA ILE A 845 42.50 -22.76 6.17
C ILE A 845 41.11 -22.77 6.79
N ASP A 846 40.98 -23.36 7.98
CA ASP A 846 39.72 -23.42 8.74
C ASP A 846 39.54 -22.16 9.60
N ILE A 847 38.44 -21.42 9.40
CA ILE A 847 38.15 -20.17 10.11
C ILE A 847 37.08 -20.40 11.21
N PRO A 848 37.27 -19.92 12.45
CA PRO A 848 36.27 -20.02 13.52
C PRO A 848 35.00 -19.20 13.23
N PRO A 849 33.86 -19.51 13.88
CA PRO A 849 32.61 -18.77 13.69
C PRO A 849 32.70 -17.34 14.26
N ALA A 850 32.29 -16.36 13.45
CA ALA A 850 32.22 -14.92 13.74
C ALA A 850 33.59 -14.22 13.95
N GLY A 851 34.01 -13.44 12.96
CA GLY A 851 35.21 -12.59 13.00
C GLY A 851 35.63 -12.12 11.61
N ALA A 852 36.40 -11.04 11.55
CA ALA A 852 37.06 -10.58 10.33
C ALA A 852 38.49 -11.13 10.27
N ALA A 853 39.03 -11.43 9.10
CA ALA A 853 40.39 -11.96 8.98
C ALA A 853 41.16 -11.25 7.87
N ILE A 854 42.47 -11.06 8.06
CA ILE A 854 43.42 -10.57 7.07
C ILE A 854 44.35 -11.72 6.71
N PHE A 855 44.36 -12.08 5.42
CA PHE A 855 45.25 -13.09 4.87
C PHE A 855 46.40 -12.43 4.10
N PHE A 856 47.64 -12.91 4.27
CA PHE A 856 48.76 -12.38 3.52
C PHE A 856 49.76 -13.49 3.13
N ALA A 857 49.99 -13.62 1.83
CA ALA A 857 50.93 -14.59 1.26
C ALA A 857 52.08 -13.89 0.53
N GLY A 858 53.27 -14.50 0.53
CA GLY A 858 54.44 -14.04 -0.21
C GLY A 858 55.20 -15.20 -0.83
N VAL A 859 55.40 -15.17 -2.15
CA VAL A 859 56.06 -16.24 -2.91
C VAL A 859 57.29 -15.68 -3.65
N LYS A 860 58.36 -16.47 -3.74
CA LYS A 860 59.58 -16.18 -4.52
C LYS A 860 59.82 -17.27 -5.56
N GLY A 861 59.52 -16.99 -6.82
CA GLY A 861 59.71 -17.94 -7.93
C GLY A 861 59.49 -17.32 -9.32
N ILE A 862 59.56 -18.15 -10.37
CA ILE A 862 59.05 -17.82 -11.70
C ILE A 862 57.64 -18.40 -11.79
N ILE A 863 56.63 -17.54 -11.65
CA ILE A 863 55.21 -17.87 -11.63
C ILE A 863 54.66 -17.66 -13.06
N THR A 864 53.72 -18.48 -13.48
CA THR A 864 53.04 -18.33 -14.77
C THR A 864 51.60 -17.91 -14.57
N ASP A 865 50.92 -18.46 -13.56
CA ASP A 865 49.59 -18.05 -13.13
C ASP A 865 49.47 -18.07 -11.60
N LEU A 866 48.63 -17.18 -11.07
CA LEU A 866 48.27 -17.09 -9.66
C LEU A 866 46.76 -16.87 -9.54
N ASN A 867 46.06 -17.80 -8.90
CA ASN A 867 44.60 -17.75 -8.73
C ASN A 867 44.25 -17.90 -7.25
N TRP A 868 43.27 -17.10 -6.79
CA TRP A 868 42.69 -17.23 -5.46
C TRP A 868 41.16 -17.24 -5.59
N SER A 869 40.52 -18.22 -4.95
CA SER A 869 39.09 -18.52 -5.09
C SER A 869 38.13 -17.34 -4.87
N SER A 870 38.52 -16.33 -4.09
CA SER A 870 37.66 -15.18 -3.79
C SER A 870 38.44 -13.91 -3.40
N ALA A 871 39.49 -13.57 -4.16
CA ALA A 871 40.22 -12.32 -3.90
C ALA A 871 39.31 -11.10 -4.12
N SER A 872 39.10 -10.29 -3.07
CA SER A 872 38.41 -9.01 -3.22
C SER A 872 39.35 -7.92 -3.70
N GLU A 873 40.64 -7.95 -3.34
CA GLU A 873 41.55 -6.86 -3.70
C GLU A 873 42.98 -7.36 -4.00
N ASP A 874 43.44 -7.05 -5.22
CA ASP A 874 44.83 -6.99 -5.66
C ASP A 874 45.66 -8.30 -5.72
N VAL A 875 45.58 -8.99 -6.86
CA VAL A 875 46.57 -9.98 -7.31
C VAL A 875 47.60 -9.30 -8.22
N PHE A 876 48.84 -9.14 -7.74
CA PHE A 876 49.89 -8.49 -8.54
C PHE A 876 50.93 -9.49 -9.07
N SER A 877 51.30 -9.35 -10.35
CA SER A 877 52.49 -9.97 -10.93
C SER A 877 53.38 -8.90 -11.57
N SER A 878 54.71 -9.00 -11.47
CA SER A 878 55.63 -8.10 -12.19
C SER A 878 56.41 -8.87 -13.25
N SER A 879 56.43 -8.41 -14.49
CA SER A 879 57.19 -9.02 -15.59
C SER A 879 58.54 -8.31 -15.82
N GLY A 880 59.63 -9.09 -15.77
CA GLY A 880 60.98 -8.64 -16.10
C GLY A 880 61.84 -9.85 -16.52
N SER A 881 62.66 -9.69 -17.55
CA SER A 881 63.29 -10.78 -18.32
C SER A 881 64.36 -11.60 -17.56
N SER A 882 64.58 -11.32 -16.28
CA SER A 882 65.43 -12.10 -15.37
C SER A 882 65.08 -11.66 -13.93
N TYR A 883 64.64 -12.60 -13.09
CA TYR A 883 64.37 -12.52 -11.63
C TYR A 883 62.93 -12.36 -11.11
N VAL A 884 62.61 -13.24 -10.14
CA VAL A 884 61.62 -13.23 -9.02
C VAL A 884 60.29 -12.50 -9.24
N GLN A 885 59.20 -13.27 -9.28
CA GLN A 885 57.82 -12.78 -9.17
C GLN A 885 57.26 -12.95 -7.76
N VAL A 886 56.41 -12.01 -7.36
CA VAL A 886 55.79 -11.90 -6.04
C VAL A 886 54.29 -11.95 -6.22
N GLY A 887 53.63 -12.96 -5.66
CA GLY A 887 52.20 -12.94 -5.40
C GLY A 887 51.98 -12.54 -3.94
N ALA A 888 51.29 -11.42 -3.72
CA ALA A 888 50.64 -11.13 -2.45
C ALA A 888 49.16 -10.95 -2.76
N ALA A 889 48.32 -11.49 -1.89
CA ALA A 889 46.89 -11.40 -2.03
C ALA A 889 46.33 -11.19 -0.62
N THR A 890 45.40 -10.24 -0.48
CA THR A 890 44.75 -9.96 0.80
C THR A 890 43.23 -9.96 0.67
N LYS A 891 42.55 -10.49 1.70
CA LYS A 891 41.11 -10.41 1.89
C LYS A 891 40.86 -9.90 3.30
N ALA A 892 40.04 -8.87 3.43
CA ALA A 892 39.33 -8.49 4.65
C ALA A 892 37.87 -8.90 4.44
N SER A 893 37.26 -9.63 5.37
CA SER A 893 35.89 -10.12 5.23
C SER A 893 35.12 -9.80 6.50
N GLU A 894 34.05 -9.02 6.40
CA GLU A 894 33.28 -8.57 7.57
C GLU A 894 32.24 -9.61 8.04
N THR A 895 31.99 -10.65 7.24
CA THR A 895 31.04 -11.70 7.59
C THR A 895 31.47 -13.03 6.98
N LEU A 896 32.12 -13.86 7.79
CA LEU A 896 32.40 -15.25 7.42
C LEU A 896 31.43 -16.16 8.18
N LEU A 897 30.57 -16.85 7.43
CA LEU A 897 29.74 -17.94 7.96
C LEU A 897 30.63 -19.14 8.33
N SER A 898 30.20 -19.95 9.30
CA SER A 898 31.00 -21.06 9.85
C SER A 898 31.41 -22.09 8.77
N GLY A 899 32.67 -22.53 8.78
CA GLY A 899 33.15 -23.61 7.90
C GLY A 899 33.62 -23.18 6.51
N HIS A 900 33.96 -21.90 6.35
CA HIS A 900 34.47 -21.34 5.10
C HIS A 900 35.89 -21.85 4.79
N THR A 901 36.13 -22.31 3.55
CA THR A 901 37.45 -22.76 3.06
C THR A 901 37.90 -21.87 1.90
N GLU A 902 39.07 -21.25 2.02
CA GLU A 902 39.71 -20.51 0.91
C GLU A 902 40.81 -21.34 0.26
N THR A 903 40.95 -21.26 -1.06
CA THR A 903 41.98 -21.99 -1.81
C THR A 903 42.84 -21.03 -2.62
N LEU A 904 44.13 -20.94 -2.28
CA LEU A 904 45.16 -20.22 -3.03
C LEU A 904 45.98 -21.21 -3.86
N SER A 905 46.01 -21.03 -5.18
CA SER A 905 46.73 -21.90 -6.11
C SER A 905 47.70 -21.12 -6.99
N TRP A 906 48.93 -21.62 -7.17
CA TRP A 906 49.95 -21.02 -8.04
C TRP A 906 50.54 -22.04 -9.02
N SER A 907 50.93 -21.61 -10.23
CA SER A 907 51.64 -22.42 -11.23
C SER A 907 52.95 -21.73 -11.67
N GLY A 908 54.03 -22.48 -11.95
CA GLY A 908 55.33 -21.88 -12.29
C GLY A 908 56.45 -22.89 -12.60
N THR A 909 57.57 -22.40 -13.15
CA THR A 909 58.68 -23.26 -13.64
C THR A 909 59.87 -23.38 -12.67
N GLN A 910 60.01 -22.49 -11.67
CA GLN A 910 61.00 -22.59 -10.58
C GLN A 910 60.50 -21.90 -9.30
N PHE A 911 60.47 -22.61 -8.16
CA PHE A 911 60.14 -22.06 -6.84
C PHE A 911 61.37 -22.06 -5.93
N ASN A 912 61.65 -20.93 -5.28
CA ASN A 912 62.80 -20.77 -4.38
C ASN A 912 62.40 -20.37 -2.93
N GLY A 913 61.10 -20.40 -2.61
CA GLY A 913 60.57 -20.21 -1.26
C GLY A 913 59.17 -19.56 -1.22
N CYS A 914 58.38 -19.89 -0.19
CA CYS A 914 57.06 -19.33 0.09
C CYS A 914 56.92 -19.05 1.60
N SER A 915 56.20 -17.99 1.96
CA SER A 915 55.78 -17.68 3.33
C SER A 915 54.32 -17.20 3.31
N ILE A 916 53.48 -17.77 4.16
CA ILE A 916 52.08 -17.36 4.31
C ILE A 916 51.83 -17.09 5.78
N VAL A 917 51.15 -15.98 6.07
CA VAL A 917 50.75 -15.58 7.41
C VAL A 917 49.31 -15.10 7.34
N ALA A 918 48.46 -15.66 8.19
CA ALA A 918 47.06 -15.27 8.32
C ALA A 918 46.81 -14.74 9.74
N VAL A 919 45.97 -13.71 9.86
CA VAL A 919 45.61 -13.09 11.12
C VAL A 919 44.09 -12.94 11.18
N SER A 920 43.44 -13.60 12.15
CA SER A 920 42.00 -13.51 12.40
C SER A 920 41.72 -12.60 13.61
N PHE A 921 40.72 -11.73 13.48
CA PHE A 921 40.23 -10.79 14.50
C PHE A 921 38.84 -11.26 14.97
N ARG A 922 38.69 -11.46 16.28
CA ARG A 922 37.43 -11.90 16.91
C ARG A 922 36.71 -10.79 17.64
#